data_AF-A0A9D9I391-F1
#
_entry.id   AF-A0A9D9I391-F1
#
_cell.length_a   1.000
_cell.length_b   1.000
_cell.length_c   1.000
_cell.angle_alpha   90.00
_cell.angle_beta   90.00
_cell.angle_gamma   90.00
#
_symmetry.space_group_name_H-M   'P 1'
#
loop_
_entity.id
_entity.type
_entity.pdbx_description
1 polymer ?
#
loop_
_entity_poly.entity_id
_entity_poly.type
_entity_poly.pdbx_seq_one_letter_code
_entity_poly.pdbx_strand_id
1 'polypeptide(L)'
;MKRFSLIAAIFVIAFTALTGCKDETAPKPIFTSTTEGDIVVPAVGGDFEITYTLENPAEDGKVHATADQFDWISDFNCETSGTVTFKVAPNEAETPREGEVTVVYEYSGDPQSFTVKVTQAAKGADPVLTLTSDSEIAAEATGGDFEITFTLENPAEDGELKAEADSWITTTVNASSIAVKVAANESEEAREGNVTVTYTWSGEPQSFTVKVTQKGIGGTSGEIPFTIEIPEDEITASSAHVISTRLDASLTWHADVMSQSDYDYYGGDMEEYFLYVLEYMAEYNYTTIPDLLAGGFAYDYDEDDYTYTGLSPQTAYKAYAVGVDLEGNITTDFCIEDFTTLEMQLGNLTFDIETTPKTTSVLLDVYPSDKSACYWTTVIDDSFYDAGYTDEDIMTEIINNIGIYIMFGMGYYGDQTGLEITGMSPQTHYYAVAFGVDETALTYNSEMAKVEFTTLESQPTDAYATASIDNYWSIEDLAAYNPDYSGLLSDPTNPVLAAVDFEYNEEATSCIYILWIGDQSAADKDELYSATLSQGDIALKGDPAPLFYVAFDSDPTTLCVIGTDANGNYGDMYMDVVTFPESGKSTDYALFDEYYNALMGGSSYSVSSVSQGELIKKPVEMTETPARTVITAASSKKQAEPNGKITKFVRVK
;
A
#
# COMPACT_ATOMS: atom_id res chain seq x y z
N MET A 1 -28.22 -41.94 -6.06
CA MET A 1 -27.82 -42.29 -4.67
C MET A 1 -26.31 -42.48 -4.59
N LYS A 2 -25.58 -41.40 -4.31
CA LYS A 2 -24.37 -41.32 -3.48
C LYS A 2 -24.07 -39.83 -3.35
N ARG A 3 -23.81 -39.41 -2.11
CA ARG A 3 -23.81 -38.04 -1.61
C ARG A 3 -22.48 -37.37 -1.99
N PHE A 4 -22.53 -36.26 -2.72
CA PHE A 4 -21.41 -35.33 -2.80
C PHE A 4 -21.44 -34.47 -1.54
N SER A 5 -20.39 -34.58 -0.73
CA SER A 5 -20.11 -33.69 0.39
C SER A 5 -19.09 -32.69 -0.13
N LEU A 6 -19.53 -31.49 -0.46
CA LEU A 6 -18.66 -30.33 -0.59
C LEU A 6 -18.58 -29.72 0.82
N ILE A 7 -17.38 -29.66 1.38
CA ILE A 7 -17.13 -29.06 2.69
C ILE A 7 -17.09 -27.55 2.48
N ALA A 8 -18.20 -26.88 2.76
CA ALA A 8 -18.20 -25.44 3.01
C ALA A 8 -17.80 -25.22 4.47
N ALA A 9 -16.71 -24.51 4.72
CA ALA A 9 -16.26 -24.16 6.06
C ALA A 9 -17.27 -23.18 6.69
N ILE A 10 -17.94 -23.63 7.75
CA ILE A 10 -18.89 -22.85 8.53
C ILE A 10 -18.13 -22.14 9.66
N PHE A 11 -17.95 -20.82 9.57
CA PHE A 11 -17.59 -19.99 10.72
C PHE A 11 -18.86 -19.62 11.48
N VAL A 12 -19.09 -20.26 12.63
CA VAL A 12 -20.09 -19.82 13.63
C VAL A 12 -19.33 -19.17 14.77
N ILE A 13 -19.36 -17.85 14.85
CA ILE A 13 -18.94 -17.11 16.03
C ILE A 13 -20.11 -17.14 17.02
N ALA A 14 -20.01 -17.96 18.05
CA ALA A 14 -20.96 -18.00 19.15
C ALA A 14 -20.57 -16.98 20.23
N PHE A 15 -21.23 -15.81 20.24
CA PHE A 15 -21.06 -14.82 21.30
C PHE A 15 -22.05 -15.09 22.45
N THR A 16 -21.53 -15.42 23.62
CA THR A 16 -22.32 -15.55 24.86
C THR A 16 -22.68 -14.17 25.41
N ALA A 17 -23.98 -13.91 25.55
CA ALA A 17 -24.53 -12.67 26.10
C ALA A 17 -24.17 -12.48 27.59
N LEU A 18 -23.49 -11.38 27.90
CA LEU A 18 -23.52 -10.74 29.21
C LEU A 18 -24.37 -9.47 29.10
N THR A 19 -25.46 -9.44 29.86
CA THR A 19 -26.42 -8.35 29.93
C THR A 19 -25.82 -7.08 30.53
N GLY A 20 -25.83 -5.98 29.76
CA GLY A 20 -25.62 -4.63 30.24
C GLY A 20 -26.19 -3.61 29.25
N CYS A 21 -27.35 -3.04 29.55
CA CYS A 21 -27.98 -1.99 28.74
C CYS A 21 -27.10 -0.74 28.65
N LYS A 22 -26.68 -0.39 27.43
CA LYS A 22 -26.48 0.99 26.95
C LYS A 22 -26.86 1.00 25.47
N ASP A 23 -27.65 1.98 25.06
CA ASP A 23 -28.07 2.21 23.68
C ASP A 23 -26.84 2.54 22.82
N GLU A 24 -26.18 1.53 22.26
CA GLU A 24 -25.33 1.65 21.08
C GLU A 24 -26.16 1.18 19.89
N THR A 25 -26.30 2.04 18.87
CA THR A 25 -26.97 1.66 17.63
C THR A 25 -26.17 0.54 16.99
N ALA A 26 -26.68 -0.69 17.06
CA ALA A 26 -26.10 -1.86 16.42
C ALA A 26 -25.78 -1.57 14.95
N PRO A 27 -24.64 -2.06 14.42
CA PRO A 27 -24.25 -1.84 13.03
C PRO A 27 -25.37 -2.30 12.09
N LYS A 28 -25.64 -1.51 11.05
CA LYS A 28 -26.70 -1.84 10.08
C LYS A 28 -26.32 -3.10 9.29
N PRO A 29 -27.29 -3.96 8.96
CA PRO A 29 -27.04 -5.12 8.10
C PRO A 29 -26.45 -4.74 6.75
N ILE A 30 -25.57 -5.57 6.18
CA ILE A 30 -25.07 -5.44 4.80
C ILE A 30 -25.39 -6.74 4.07
N PHE A 31 -26.17 -6.64 2.99
CA PHE A 31 -26.65 -7.78 2.21
C PHE A 31 -26.18 -7.71 0.76
N THR A 32 -25.28 -8.62 0.38
CA THR A 32 -24.55 -8.54 -0.91
C THR A 32 -24.66 -9.87 -1.66
N SER A 33 -24.91 -9.82 -2.96
CA SER A 33 -24.83 -11.00 -3.84
C SER A 33 -23.38 -11.43 -4.03
N THR A 34 -23.11 -12.73 -3.92
CA THR A 34 -21.83 -13.34 -4.31
C THR A 34 -21.98 -14.30 -5.47
N THR A 35 -23.13 -14.25 -6.17
CA THR A 35 -23.36 -15.03 -7.39
C THR A 35 -22.60 -14.41 -8.55
N GLU A 36 -21.76 -15.21 -9.21
CA GLU A 36 -21.03 -14.78 -10.40
C GLU A 36 -21.94 -14.73 -11.63
N GLY A 37 -22.17 -13.53 -12.15
CA GLY A 37 -22.86 -13.31 -13.43
C GLY A 37 -24.35 -13.69 -13.46
N ASP A 38 -24.87 -13.86 -14.68
CA ASP A 38 -26.24 -14.29 -14.94
C ASP A 38 -26.36 -15.82 -14.82
N ILE A 39 -27.51 -16.32 -14.35
CA ILE A 39 -27.78 -17.77 -14.32
C ILE A 39 -28.28 -18.21 -15.69
N VAL A 40 -27.48 -19.03 -16.38
CA VAL A 40 -27.85 -19.64 -17.66
C VAL A 40 -28.43 -21.02 -17.43
N VAL A 41 -29.62 -21.27 -17.99
CA VAL A 41 -30.40 -22.48 -17.75
C VAL A 41 -30.65 -23.24 -19.05
N PRO A 42 -30.34 -24.54 -19.11
CA PRO A 42 -30.74 -25.38 -20.24
C PRO A 42 -32.26 -25.41 -20.44
N ALA A 43 -32.69 -25.72 -21.66
CA ALA A 43 -34.11 -25.83 -21.99
C ALA A 43 -34.85 -26.89 -21.15
N VAL A 44 -34.14 -27.89 -20.63
CA VAL A 44 -34.73 -28.91 -19.74
C VAL A 44 -35.01 -28.42 -18.31
N GLY A 45 -34.51 -27.24 -17.93
CA GLY A 45 -34.62 -26.72 -16.57
C GLY A 45 -33.73 -27.49 -15.58
N GLY A 46 -33.95 -27.29 -14.28
CA GLY A 46 -33.11 -27.88 -13.25
C GLY A 46 -33.21 -27.21 -11.89
N ASP A 47 -32.33 -27.62 -10.99
CA ASP A 47 -32.10 -27.01 -9.67
C ASP A 47 -30.91 -26.03 -9.79
N PHE A 48 -31.08 -24.82 -9.29
CA PHE A 48 -30.10 -23.73 -9.35
C PHE A 48 -29.99 -23.04 -8.01
N GLU A 49 -28.90 -22.29 -7.82
CA GLU A 49 -28.64 -21.56 -6.59
C GLU A 49 -28.13 -20.14 -6.83
N ILE A 50 -28.38 -19.29 -5.84
CA ILE A 50 -27.87 -17.93 -5.70
C ILE A 50 -27.15 -17.88 -4.36
N THR A 51 -25.93 -17.37 -4.37
CA THR A 51 -25.11 -17.16 -3.16
C THR A 51 -25.10 -15.69 -2.75
N TYR A 52 -25.01 -15.45 -1.45
CA TYR A 52 -24.96 -14.11 -0.85
C TYR A 52 -24.15 -14.09 0.44
N THR A 53 -23.70 -12.90 0.84
CA THR A 53 -23.18 -12.60 2.19
C THR A 53 -24.13 -11.70 2.95
N LEU A 54 -24.20 -11.91 4.26
CA LEU A 54 -25.00 -11.11 5.18
C LEU A 54 -24.15 -10.78 6.42
N GLU A 55 -23.75 -9.53 6.54
CA GLU A 55 -23.00 -9.01 7.68
C GLU A 55 -23.92 -8.23 8.60
N ASN A 56 -23.63 -8.25 9.91
CA ASN A 56 -24.42 -7.58 10.95
C ASN A 56 -25.94 -7.88 10.86
N PRO A 57 -26.36 -9.17 10.82
CA PRO A 57 -27.78 -9.50 10.68
C PRO A 57 -28.60 -8.94 11.86
N ALA A 58 -29.67 -8.23 11.55
CA ALA A 58 -30.67 -7.82 12.52
C ALA A 58 -31.31 -9.05 13.20
N GLU A 59 -31.61 -8.95 14.50
CA GLU A 59 -32.19 -10.04 15.29
C GLU A 59 -33.52 -10.58 14.72
N ASP A 60 -34.29 -9.74 14.03
CA ASP A 60 -35.57 -10.09 13.41
C ASP A 60 -35.48 -10.34 11.90
N GLY A 61 -34.27 -10.30 11.34
CA GLY A 61 -34.02 -10.35 9.90
C GLY A 61 -34.29 -11.72 9.26
N LYS A 62 -34.84 -11.71 8.04
CA LYS A 62 -35.17 -12.92 7.26
C LYS A 62 -34.88 -12.72 5.79
N VAL A 63 -34.24 -13.73 5.19
CA VAL A 63 -34.05 -13.79 3.74
C VAL A 63 -35.22 -14.54 3.10
N HIS A 64 -35.77 -13.98 2.04
CA HIS A 64 -36.70 -14.66 1.14
C HIS A 64 -36.39 -14.32 -0.31
N ALA A 65 -36.87 -15.14 -1.24
CA ALA A 65 -36.67 -14.92 -2.67
C ALA A 65 -37.99 -15.04 -3.43
N THR A 66 -38.09 -14.31 -4.53
CA THR A 66 -39.27 -14.30 -5.39
C THR A 66 -38.90 -14.14 -6.86
N ALA A 67 -39.73 -14.71 -7.72
CA ALA A 67 -39.77 -14.48 -9.16
C ALA A 67 -41.23 -14.36 -9.62
N ASP A 68 -42.04 -13.55 -8.94
CA ASP A 68 -43.50 -13.48 -9.10
C ASP A 68 -43.99 -13.22 -10.55
N GLN A 69 -43.13 -12.71 -11.43
CA GLN A 69 -43.43 -12.46 -12.84
C GLN A 69 -43.14 -13.68 -13.74
N PHE A 70 -42.51 -14.72 -13.21
CA PHE A 70 -41.97 -15.86 -13.95
C PHE A 70 -42.41 -17.17 -13.30
N ASP A 71 -43.58 -17.67 -13.72
CA ASP A 71 -44.19 -18.91 -13.19
C ASP A 71 -43.35 -20.19 -13.42
N TRP A 72 -42.32 -20.10 -14.27
CA TRP A 72 -41.37 -21.16 -14.58
C TRP A 72 -40.12 -21.15 -13.68
N ILE A 73 -40.01 -20.20 -12.75
CA ILE A 73 -39.00 -20.18 -11.69
C ILE A 73 -39.75 -20.32 -10.35
N SER A 74 -39.44 -21.36 -9.56
CA SER A 74 -40.26 -21.75 -8.41
C SER A 74 -39.47 -22.49 -7.34
N ASP A 75 -40.15 -22.94 -6.28
CA ASP A 75 -39.59 -23.77 -5.20
C ASP A 75 -38.36 -23.16 -4.51
N PHE A 76 -38.42 -21.86 -4.20
CA PHE A 76 -37.39 -21.16 -3.44
C PHE A 76 -37.19 -21.74 -2.04
N ASN A 77 -35.95 -22.04 -1.69
CA ASN A 77 -35.55 -22.45 -0.36
C ASN A 77 -34.38 -21.56 0.13
N CYS A 78 -34.65 -20.82 1.22
CA CYS A 78 -33.72 -19.90 1.88
C CYS A 78 -33.38 -20.36 3.31
N GLU A 79 -33.55 -21.65 3.64
CA GLU A 79 -33.29 -22.19 4.99
C GLU A 79 -31.79 -22.20 5.34
N THR A 80 -30.93 -22.27 4.32
CA THR A 80 -29.47 -22.26 4.48
C THR A 80 -28.96 -20.82 4.37
N SER A 81 -28.27 -20.33 5.40
CA SER A 81 -27.64 -19.02 5.36
C SER A 81 -26.59 -18.95 4.25
N GLY A 82 -26.57 -17.85 3.50
CA GLY A 82 -25.65 -17.62 2.39
C GLY A 82 -26.06 -18.23 1.05
N THR A 83 -27.17 -18.98 0.99
CA THR A 83 -27.62 -19.63 -0.24
C THR A 83 -29.14 -19.60 -0.39
N VAL A 84 -29.61 -19.32 -1.60
CA VAL A 84 -31.00 -19.50 -2.04
C VAL A 84 -31.01 -20.54 -3.14
N THR A 85 -31.70 -21.65 -2.95
CA THR A 85 -31.90 -22.67 -4.00
C THR A 85 -33.29 -22.54 -4.61
N PHE A 86 -33.43 -22.82 -5.91
CA PHE A 86 -34.69 -22.71 -6.62
C PHE A 86 -34.74 -23.66 -7.83
N LYS A 87 -35.94 -23.88 -8.36
CA LYS A 87 -36.18 -24.72 -9.54
C LYS A 87 -36.57 -23.90 -10.74
N VAL A 88 -36.02 -24.29 -11.88
CA VAL A 88 -36.39 -23.76 -13.19
C VAL A 88 -37.09 -24.87 -13.97
N ALA A 89 -38.34 -24.63 -14.37
CA ALA A 89 -39.12 -25.58 -15.16
C ALA A 89 -38.59 -25.68 -16.60
N PRO A 90 -38.80 -26.82 -17.31
CA PRO A 90 -38.44 -26.94 -18.71
C PRO A 90 -39.07 -25.84 -19.58
N ASN A 91 -38.30 -25.30 -20.53
CA ASN A 91 -38.79 -24.45 -21.61
C ASN A 91 -39.09 -25.32 -22.84
N GLU A 92 -40.37 -25.50 -23.12
CA GLU A 92 -40.85 -26.28 -24.27
C GLU A 92 -40.95 -25.47 -25.57
N ALA A 93 -40.66 -24.16 -25.52
CA ALA A 93 -40.75 -23.27 -26.68
C ALA A 93 -39.43 -23.22 -27.47
N GLU A 94 -39.51 -23.09 -28.79
CA GLU A 94 -38.36 -22.92 -29.70
C GLU A 94 -37.74 -21.50 -29.64
N THR A 95 -38.07 -20.72 -28.61
CA THR A 95 -37.51 -19.39 -28.35
C THR A 95 -36.99 -19.33 -26.92
N PRO A 96 -35.83 -18.69 -26.67
CA PRO A 96 -35.31 -18.52 -25.31
C PRO A 96 -36.25 -17.62 -24.50
N ARG A 97 -36.21 -17.76 -23.18
CA ARG A 97 -36.97 -16.94 -22.24
C ARG A 97 -36.08 -16.43 -21.13
N GLU A 98 -36.32 -15.20 -20.69
CA GLU A 98 -35.57 -14.54 -19.63
C GLU A 98 -36.49 -14.27 -18.43
N GLY A 99 -35.91 -14.33 -17.23
CA GLY A 99 -36.56 -13.98 -15.99
C GLY A 99 -35.55 -13.43 -14.99
N GLU A 100 -36.03 -13.04 -13.82
CA GLU A 100 -35.19 -12.48 -12.75
C GLU A 100 -35.67 -13.04 -11.42
N VAL A 101 -34.71 -13.38 -10.55
CA VAL A 101 -34.94 -13.73 -9.16
C VAL A 101 -34.54 -12.55 -8.30
N THR A 102 -35.47 -12.05 -7.49
CA THR A 102 -35.19 -11.03 -6.47
C THR A 102 -34.98 -11.71 -5.13
N VAL A 103 -33.82 -11.50 -4.52
CA VAL A 103 -33.55 -11.95 -3.15
C VAL A 103 -33.65 -10.74 -2.22
N VAL A 104 -34.41 -10.89 -1.15
CA VAL A 104 -34.76 -9.82 -0.21
C VAL A 104 -34.35 -10.22 1.19
N TYR A 105 -33.63 -9.34 1.87
CA TYR A 105 -33.41 -9.37 3.31
C TYR A 105 -34.36 -8.38 3.99
N GLU A 106 -35.35 -8.91 4.69
CA GLU A 106 -36.41 -8.16 5.37
C GLU A 106 -36.16 -8.16 6.88
N TYR A 107 -36.16 -6.97 7.49
CA TYR A 107 -35.99 -6.74 8.92
C TYR A 107 -36.74 -5.45 9.32
N SER A 108 -36.78 -5.10 10.60
CA SER A 108 -37.53 -3.92 11.11
C SER A 108 -37.04 -2.55 10.61
N GLY A 109 -35.90 -2.49 9.90
CA GLY A 109 -35.39 -1.30 9.23
C GLY A 109 -35.79 -1.23 7.74
N ASP A 110 -34.94 -0.62 6.93
CA ASP A 110 -35.13 -0.53 5.47
C ASP A 110 -34.69 -1.84 4.80
N PRO A 111 -35.60 -2.62 4.17
CA PRO A 111 -35.25 -3.89 3.52
C PRO A 111 -34.18 -3.72 2.45
N GLN A 112 -33.31 -4.72 2.31
CA GLN A 112 -32.28 -4.76 1.28
C GLN A 112 -32.59 -5.85 0.28
N SER A 113 -32.25 -5.66 -0.99
CA SER A 113 -32.50 -6.65 -2.02
C SER A 113 -31.56 -6.51 -3.21
N PHE A 114 -31.34 -7.60 -3.92
CA PHE A 114 -30.67 -7.62 -5.22
C PHE A 114 -31.41 -8.56 -6.18
N THR A 115 -31.12 -8.44 -7.47
CA THR A 115 -31.75 -9.23 -8.53
C THR A 115 -30.69 -9.98 -9.33
N VAL A 116 -30.97 -11.25 -9.62
CA VAL A 116 -30.13 -12.09 -10.49
C VAL A 116 -30.94 -12.46 -11.72
N LYS A 117 -30.39 -12.22 -12.91
CA LYS A 117 -31.03 -12.57 -14.18
C LYS A 117 -30.89 -14.07 -14.44
N VAL A 118 -31.97 -14.67 -14.94
CA VAL A 118 -32.06 -16.08 -15.33
C VAL A 118 -32.40 -16.15 -16.81
N THR A 119 -31.50 -16.68 -17.62
CA THR A 119 -31.70 -16.85 -19.07
C THR A 119 -31.86 -18.32 -19.38
N GLN A 120 -33.05 -18.74 -19.82
CA GLN A 120 -33.32 -20.13 -20.19
C GLN A 120 -33.37 -20.34 -21.70
N ALA A 121 -32.59 -21.30 -22.18
CA ALA A 121 -32.51 -21.64 -23.59
C ALA A 121 -33.83 -22.13 -24.20
N ALA A 122 -33.95 -22.01 -25.51
CA ALA A 122 -35.05 -22.57 -26.30
C ALA A 122 -34.99 -24.11 -26.32
N LYS A 123 -36.15 -24.76 -26.44
CA LYS A 123 -36.24 -26.16 -26.82
C LYS A 123 -35.51 -26.41 -28.14
N GLY A 124 -34.57 -27.35 -28.13
CA GLY A 124 -33.75 -27.67 -29.31
C GLY A 124 -32.69 -26.60 -29.63
N ALA A 125 -32.37 -25.72 -28.67
CA ALA A 125 -31.21 -24.85 -28.79
C ALA A 125 -29.94 -25.68 -29.05
N ASP A 126 -29.07 -25.12 -29.89
CA ASP A 126 -27.78 -25.72 -30.17
C ASP A 126 -27.00 -25.91 -28.85
N PRO A 127 -26.29 -27.04 -28.70
CA PRO A 127 -25.42 -27.29 -27.56
C PRO A 127 -24.41 -26.16 -27.38
N VAL A 128 -24.09 -25.79 -26.14
CA VAL A 128 -23.04 -24.81 -25.82
C VAL A 128 -22.01 -25.47 -24.91
N LEU A 129 -20.77 -25.56 -25.36
CA LEU A 129 -19.62 -26.11 -24.66
C LEU A 129 -18.72 -24.96 -24.20
N THR A 130 -18.60 -24.79 -22.88
CA THR A 130 -17.84 -23.70 -22.27
C THR A 130 -16.79 -24.28 -21.31
N LEU A 131 -15.54 -23.84 -21.46
CA LEU A 131 -14.45 -24.17 -20.54
C LEU A 131 -14.67 -23.42 -19.21
N THR A 132 -14.55 -24.11 -18.08
CA THR A 132 -14.70 -23.53 -16.74
C THR A 132 -13.44 -23.61 -15.86
N SER A 133 -12.46 -24.44 -16.23
CA SER A 133 -11.12 -24.40 -15.64
C SER A 133 -10.21 -23.45 -16.43
N ASP A 134 -8.97 -23.28 -15.97
CA ASP A 134 -7.95 -22.54 -16.71
C ASP A 134 -7.73 -23.11 -18.12
N SER A 135 -7.40 -22.20 -19.05
CA SER A 135 -7.07 -22.57 -20.44
C SER A 135 -5.64 -23.11 -20.61
N GLU A 136 -4.88 -23.18 -19.52
CA GLU A 136 -3.50 -23.65 -19.52
C GLU A 136 -3.25 -24.65 -18.37
N ILE A 137 -2.44 -25.67 -18.64
CA ILE A 137 -1.94 -26.63 -17.66
C ILE A 137 -0.42 -26.60 -17.71
N ALA A 138 0.20 -26.25 -16.58
CA ALA A 138 1.65 -26.33 -16.39
C ALA A 138 2.01 -27.65 -15.68
N ALA A 139 2.85 -28.46 -16.31
CA ALA A 139 3.28 -29.75 -15.79
C ALA A 139 4.80 -29.82 -15.59
N GLU A 140 5.21 -30.43 -14.48
CA GLU A 140 6.60 -30.75 -14.22
C GLU A 140 7.12 -31.85 -15.17
N ALA A 141 8.45 -31.99 -15.26
CA ALA A 141 9.08 -32.99 -16.12
C ALA A 141 8.64 -34.43 -15.77
N THR A 142 8.26 -34.72 -14.52
CA THR A 142 7.71 -36.01 -14.11
C THR A 142 6.30 -36.29 -14.64
N GLY A 143 5.62 -35.27 -15.15
CA GLY A 143 4.20 -35.31 -15.48
C GLY A 143 3.31 -35.32 -14.24
N GLY A 144 2.03 -35.64 -14.44
CA GLY A 144 1.02 -35.56 -13.39
C GLY A 144 -0.38 -35.89 -13.88
N ASP A 145 -1.31 -35.99 -12.93
CA ASP A 145 -2.75 -36.11 -13.20
C ASP A 145 -3.40 -34.74 -12.94
N PHE A 146 -4.11 -34.22 -13.92
CA PHE A 146 -4.77 -32.91 -13.96
C PHE A 146 -6.24 -33.08 -14.36
N GLU A 147 -7.03 -32.01 -14.24
CA GLU A 147 -8.45 -32.02 -14.60
C GLU A 147 -8.83 -30.75 -15.36
N ILE A 148 -9.53 -30.91 -16.48
CA ILE A 148 -10.19 -29.82 -17.20
C ILE A 148 -11.68 -29.88 -16.86
N THR A 149 -12.25 -28.79 -16.38
CA THR A 149 -13.69 -28.69 -16.12
C THR A 149 -14.37 -27.87 -17.21
N PHE A 150 -15.60 -28.26 -17.54
CA PHE A 150 -16.39 -27.56 -18.55
C PHE A 150 -17.89 -27.67 -18.22
N THR A 151 -18.68 -26.75 -18.75
CA THR A 151 -20.14 -26.87 -18.83
C THR A 151 -20.56 -27.23 -20.24
N LEU A 152 -21.55 -28.12 -20.34
CA LEU A 152 -22.20 -28.47 -21.60
C LEU A 152 -23.69 -28.23 -21.45
N GLU A 153 -24.16 -27.14 -22.04
CA GLU A 153 -25.56 -26.75 -22.02
C GLU A 153 -26.27 -27.28 -23.25
N ASN A 154 -27.56 -27.62 -23.10
CA ASN A 154 -28.42 -28.13 -24.17
C ASN A 154 -27.80 -29.29 -24.98
N PRO A 155 -27.28 -30.36 -24.33
CA PRO A 155 -26.67 -31.47 -25.06
C PRO A 155 -27.68 -32.11 -26.01
N ALA A 156 -27.34 -32.16 -27.30
CA ALA A 156 -28.13 -32.86 -28.31
C ALA A 156 -28.26 -34.35 -27.99
N GLU A 157 -29.41 -34.96 -28.31
CA GLU A 157 -29.68 -36.39 -28.06
C GLU A 157 -28.69 -37.32 -28.78
N ASP A 158 -28.14 -36.88 -29.93
CA ASP A 158 -27.15 -37.58 -30.74
C ASP A 158 -25.71 -37.09 -30.51
N GLY A 159 -25.50 -36.23 -29.51
CA GLY A 159 -24.22 -35.58 -29.29
C GLY A 159 -23.19 -36.48 -28.62
N GLU A 160 -21.93 -36.27 -29.01
CA GLU A 160 -20.77 -37.03 -28.53
C GLU A 160 -19.65 -36.05 -28.16
N LEU A 161 -19.17 -36.14 -26.92
CA LEU A 161 -18.02 -35.38 -26.45
C LEU A 161 -16.74 -36.21 -26.59
N LYS A 162 -15.71 -35.62 -27.20
CA LYS A 162 -14.38 -36.22 -27.39
C LYS A 162 -13.32 -35.28 -26.89
N ALA A 163 -12.24 -35.83 -26.34
CA ALA A 163 -11.03 -35.08 -25.99
C ALA A 163 -9.84 -35.71 -26.73
N GLU A 164 -9.25 -34.96 -27.64
CA GLU A 164 -8.04 -35.35 -28.37
C GLU A 164 -6.85 -34.59 -27.81
N ALA A 165 -5.72 -35.28 -27.64
CA ALA A 165 -4.53 -34.67 -27.08
C ALA A 165 -3.27 -35.17 -27.79
N ASP A 166 -2.17 -34.44 -27.61
CA ASP A 166 -0.86 -34.89 -28.09
C ASP A 166 -0.43 -36.21 -27.44
N SER A 167 0.43 -36.96 -28.13
CA SER A 167 0.71 -38.38 -27.83
C SER A 167 1.30 -38.67 -26.45
N TRP A 168 1.81 -37.66 -25.75
CA TRP A 168 2.35 -37.74 -24.38
C TRP A 168 1.32 -37.34 -23.31
N ILE A 169 0.09 -36.99 -23.70
CA ILE A 169 -1.03 -36.66 -22.85
C ILE A 169 -2.13 -37.70 -23.06
N THR A 170 -2.68 -38.23 -21.98
CA THR A 170 -3.82 -39.17 -22.02
C THR A 170 -5.05 -38.48 -21.43
N THR A 171 -6.17 -38.51 -22.14
CA THR A 171 -7.44 -37.92 -21.68
C THR A 171 -8.46 -39.00 -21.34
N THR A 172 -9.31 -38.75 -20.34
CA THR A 172 -10.49 -39.57 -20.04
C THR A 172 -11.68 -38.64 -19.87
N VAL A 173 -12.67 -38.78 -20.75
CA VAL A 173 -13.90 -37.97 -20.73
C VAL A 173 -14.83 -38.47 -19.63
N ASN A 174 -15.16 -37.60 -18.68
CA ASN A 174 -16.18 -37.80 -17.66
C ASN A 174 -17.43 -36.95 -17.98
N ALA A 175 -18.46 -37.04 -17.12
CA ALA A 175 -19.73 -36.35 -17.35
C ALA A 175 -19.63 -34.81 -17.35
N SER A 176 -18.70 -34.24 -16.59
CA SER A 176 -18.50 -32.78 -16.44
C SER A 176 -17.02 -32.37 -16.36
N SER A 177 -16.11 -33.29 -16.68
CA SER A 177 -14.67 -33.03 -16.65
C SER A 177 -13.92 -33.94 -17.60
N ILE A 178 -12.70 -33.53 -17.98
CA ILE A 178 -11.74 -34.36 -18.67
C ILE A 178 -10.57 -34.59 -17.72
N ALA A 179 -10.36 -35.84 -17.29
CA ALA A 179 -9.14 -36.18 -16.57
C ALA A 179 -7.98 -36.23 -17.57
N VAL A 180 -6.91 -35.47 -17.28
CA VAL A 180 -5.75 -35.31 -18.14
C VAL A 180 -4.53 -35.88 -17.44
N LYS A 181 -3.92 -36.90 -18.02
CA LYS A 181 -2.68 -37.49 -17.51
C LYS A 181 -1.53 -37.12 -18.42
N VAL A 182 -0.62 -36.31 -17.90
CA VAL A 182 0.61 -35.91 -18.58
C VAL A 182 1.69 -36.95 -18.26
N ALA A 183 2.23 -37.61 -19.29
CA ALA A 183 3.36 -38.53 -19.13
C ALA A 183 4.66 -37.75 -18.82
N ALA A 184 5.61 -38.40 -18.16
CA ALA A 184 6.93 -37.81 -17.93
C ALA A 184 7.58 -37.37 -19.26
N ASN A 185 8.22 -36.20 -19.24
CA ASN A 185 9.12 -35.77 -20.30
C ASN A 185 10.50 -36.34 -20.02
N GLU A 186 11.09 -37.05 -20.98
CA GLU A 186 12.43 -37.64 -20.87
C GLU A 186 13.54 -36.79 -21.52
N SER A 187 13.18 -35.65 -22.11
CA SER A 187 14.07 -34.73 -22.84
C SER A 187 14.41 -33.50 -22.01
N GLU A 188 15.61 -32.94 -22.12
CA GLU A 188 16.03 -31.70 -21.43
C GLU A 188 15.28 -30.46 -21.93
N GLU A 189 14.81 -30.48 -23.17
CA GLU A 189 13.99 -29.42 -23.75
C GLU A 189 12.54 -29.48 -23.22
N ALA A 190 12.00 -28.31 -22.88
CA ALA A 190 10.57 -28.15 -22.61
C ALA A 190 9.75 -28.52 -23.85
N ARG A 191 8.53 -29.00 -23.63
CA ARG A 191 7.59 -29.36 -24.70
C ARG A 191 6.22 -28.78 -24.42
N GLU A 192 5.54 -28.42 -25.49
CA GLU A 192 4.16 -27.93 -25.45
C GLU A 192 3.26 -28.89 -26.23
N GLY A 193 2.00 -28.93 -25.83
CA GLY A 193 0.97 -29.73 -26.45
C GLY A 193 -0.40 -29.18 -26.13
N ASN A 194 -1.43 -29.81 -26.66
CA ASN A 194 -2.79 -29.32 -26.53
C ASN A 194 -3.73 -30.46 -26.17
N VAL A 195 -4.77 -30.13 -25.40
CA VAL A 195 -5.98 -30.95 -25.25
C VAL A 195 -7.12 -30.20 -25.91
N THR A 196 -7.64 -30.76 -27.00
CA THR A 196 -8.81 -30.22 -27.71
C THR A 196 -10.03 -31.03 -27.35
N VAL A 197 -10.99 -30.38 -26.68
CA VAL A 197 -12.28 -30.98 -26.35
C VAL A 197 -13.27 -30.55 -27.42
N THR A 198 -13.93 -31.53 -28.04
CA THR A 198 -14.90 -31.32 -29.11
C THR A 198 -16.22 -31.99 -28.78
N TYR A 199 -17.31 -31.25 -28.88
CA TYR A 199 -18.67 -31.76 -28.87
C TYR A 199 -19.20 -31.82 -30.30
N THR A 200 -19.43 -33.04 -30.81
CA THR A 200 -19.98 -33.28 -32.15
C THR A 200 -21.43 -33.74 -32.05
N TRP A 201 -22.28 -33.18 -32.90
CA TRP A 201 -23.69 -33.54 -33.02
C TRP A 201 -24.15 -33.30 -34.47
N SER A 202 -25.44 -33.44 -34.79
CA SER A 202 -25.96 -33.23 -36.15
C SER A 202 -25.88 -31.78 -36.68
N GLY A 203 -25.63 -30.80 -35.79
CA GLY A 203 -25.34 -29.41 -36.15
C GLY A 203 -23.83 -29.11 -36.26
N GLU A 204 -23.46 -27.84 -36.11
CA GLU A 204 -22.05 -27.42 -36.13
C GLU A 204 -21.36 -27.88 -34.83
N PRO A 205 -20.21 -28.56 -34.92
CA PRO A 205 -19.46 -29.01 -33.75
C PRO A 205 -18.88 -27.82 -32.99
N GLN A 206 -18.77 -27.97 -31.67
CA GLN A 206 -18.13 -26.98 -30.80
C GLN A 206 -16.85 -27.54 -30.21
N SER A 207 -15.86 -26.69 -30.00
CA SER A 207 -14.59 -27.10 -29.42
C SER A 207 -13.89 -25.96 -28.69
N PHE A 208 -13.13 -26.31 -27.67
CA PHE A 208 -12.11 -25.46 -27.07
C PHE A 208 -10.79 -26.23 -26.97
N THR A 209 -9.69 -25.50 -26.78
CA THR A 209 -8.35 -26.06 -26.65
C THR A 209 -7.72 -25.53 -25.38
N VAL A 210 -7.17 -26.44 -24.57
CA VAL A 210 -6.36 -26.15 -23.39
C VAL A 210 -4.91 -26.41 -23.75
N LYS A 211 -4.05 -25.42 -23.52
CA LYS A 211 -2.59 -25.54 -23.75
C LYS A 211 -1.97 -26.29 -22.59
N VAL A 212 -1.07 -27.22 -22.87
CA VAL A 212 -0.29 -27.94 -21.86
C VAL A 212 1.19 -27.65 -22.09
N THR A 213 1.82 -27.00 -21.12
CA THR A 213 3.26 -26.77 -21.09
C THR A 213 3.90 -27.79 -20.14
N GLN A 214 4.99 -28.42 -20.57
CA GLN A 214 5.72 -29.37 -19.74
C GLN A 214 7.22 -29.12 -19.78
N LYS A 215 7.83 -28.97 -18.60
CA LYS A 215 9.29 -28.79 -18.47
C LYS A 215 10.07 -30.00 -19.03
N GLY A 216 11.33 -29.79 -19.40
CA GLY A 216 12.26 -30.88 -19.76
C GLY A 216 13.00 -31.47 -18.56
N ILE A 217 13.61 -32.66 -18.69
CA ILE A 217 14.60 -33.22 -17.75
C ILE A 217 15.82 -32.32 -17.76
N GLY A 218 15.80 -31.23 -16.99
CA GLY A 218 16.87 -30.23 -17.00
C GLY A 218 16.44 -28.84 -17.46
N GLY A 219 15.18 -28.63 -17.86
CA GLY A 219 14.53 -27.37 -17.50
C GLY A 219 14.51 -27.35 -15.98
N THR A 220 15.20 -26.40 -15.37
CA THR A 220 15.80 -26.45 -14.02
C THR A 220 14.88 -26.79 -12.85
N SER A 221 14.35 -28.01 -12.79
CA SER A 221 14.41 -28.78 -11.54
C SER A 221 15.86 -29.25 -11.36
N GLY A 222 16.78 -28.30 -11.18
CA GLY A 222 17.92 -28.58 -10.31
C GLY A 222 17.34 -28.96 -8.94
N GLU A 223 18.10 -29.66 -8.11
CA GLU A 223 17.88 -29.40 -6.68
C GLU A 223 17.85 -27.88 -6.55
N ILE A 224 16.73 -27.31 -6.08
CA ILE A 224 16.68 -25.89 -5.73
C ILE A 224 17.92 -25.71 -4.86
N PRO A 225 18.94 -24.97 -5.31
CA PRO A 225 20.26 -25.01 -4.68
C PRO A 225 20.25 -24.13 -3.43
N PHE A 226 19.12 -24.11 -2.74
CA PHE A 226 18.83 -23.31 -1.57
C PHE A 226 18.00 -24.13 -0.59
N THR A 227 18.18 -23.88 0.70
CA THR A 227 17.24 -24.25 1.76
C THR A 227 16.80 -22.99 2.47
N ILE A 228 15.54 -22.95 2.92
CA ILE A 228 15.03 -21.88 3.78
C ILE A 228 14.54 -22.55 5.07
N GLU A 229 15.00 -22.06 6.22
CA GLU A 229 14.53 -22.45 7.54
C GLU A 229 13.92 -21.22 8.24
N ILE A 230 12.72 -21.40 8.78
CA ILE A 230 11.99 -20.37 9.53
C ILE A 230 11.64 -20.97 10.89
N PRO A 231 12.41 -20.68 11.95
CA PRO A 231 12.11 -21.22 13.27
C PRO A 231 10.74 -20.72 13.76
N GLU A 232 9.78 -21.62 13.95
CA GLU A 232 8.40 -21.26 14.33
C GLU A 232 8.31 -20.46 15.63
N ASP A 233 9.25 -20.66 16.57
CA ASP A 233 9.33 -19.95 17.84
C ASP A 233 10.01 -18.57 17.76
N GLU A 234 10.55 -18.22 16.58
CA GLU A 234 11.16 -16.92 16.28
C GLU A 234 10.32 -16.08 15.30
N ILE A 235 9.09 -16.51 15.03
CA ILE A 235 8.07 -15.70 14.35
C ILE A 235 7.32 -14.88 15.40
N THR A 236 7.26 -13.56 15.21
CA THR A 236 6.51 -12.64 16.08
C THR A 236 5.35 -12.01 15.31
N ALA A 237 4.65 -11.05 15.94
CA ALA A 237 3.61 -10.28 15.25
C ALA A 237 4.17 -9.32 14.19
N SER A 238 5.47 -9.01 14.21
CA SER A 238 6.05 -8.00 13.33
C SER A 238 7.44 -8.35 12.82
N SER A 239 7.90 -9.58 13.08
CA SER A 239 9.19 -10.06 12.61
C SER A 239 9.18 -11.56 12.37
N ALA A 240 10.11 -12.04 11.56
CA ALA A 240 10.41 -13.45 11.39
C ALA A 240 11.92 -13.64 11.17
N HIS A 241 12.50 -14.60 11.89
CA HIS A 241 13.84 -15.08 11.62
C HIS A 241 13.81 -16.07 10.46
N VAL A 242 14.63 -15.81 9.44
CA VAL A 242 14.70 -16.61 8.22
C VAL A 242 16.16 -16.88 7.92
N ILE A 243 16.50 -18.16 7.77
CA ILE A 243 17.83 -18.63 7.44
C ILE A 243 17.76 -19.22 6.03
N SER A 244 18.35 -18.54 5.07
CA SER A 244 18.47 -19.03 3.70
C SER A 244 19.90 -19.52 3.45
N THR A 245 20.08 -20.71 2.91
CA THR A 245 21.42 -21.30 2.68
C THR A 245 21.55 -21.71 1.22
N ARG A 246 22.58 -21.25 0.52
CA ARG A 246 22.94 -21.79 -0.80
C ARG A 246 23.70 -23.10 -0.68
N LEU A 247 23.35 -24.06 -1.52
CA LEU A 247 23.95 -25.39 -1.60
C LEU A 247 25.00 -25.49 -2.71
N ASP A 248 24.97 -24.56 -3.67
CA ASP A 248 25.96 -24.45 -4.75
C ASP A 248 26.75 -23.14 -4.65
N ALA A 249 28.00 -23.26 -4.18
CA ALA A 249 28.90 -22.13 -4.01
C ALA A 249 29.35 -21.46 -5.33
N SER A 250 29.01 -22.02 -6.49
CA SER A 250 29.27 -21.38 -7.78
C SER A 250 28.23 -20.33 -8.17
N LEU A 251 27.09 -20.29 -7.47
CA LEU A 251 26.00 -19.35 -7.73
C LEU A 251 26.16 -18.06 -6.94
N THR A 252 25.82 -16.95 -7.61
CA THR A 252 25.38 -15.72 -6.97
C THR A 252 23.86 -15.79 -6.78
N TRP A 253 23.36 -15.27 -5.66
CA TRP A 253 21.97 -15.50 -5.28
C TRP A 253 21.40 -14.33 -4.48
N HIS A 254 20.10 -14.35 -4.23
CA HIS A 254 19.42 -13.38 -3.37
C HIS A 254 18.34 -14.12 -2.58
N ALA A 255 18.00 -13.61 -1.40
CA ALA A 255 16.85 -14.06 -0.63
C ALA A 255 16.10 -12.89 -0.03
N ASP A 256 14.78 -12.95 0.08
CA ASP A 256 13.97 -11.93 0.74
C ASP A 256 12.64 -12.53 1.24
N VAL A 257 11.80 -11.69 1.84
CA VAL A 257 10.41 -12.02 2.15
C VAL A 257 9.45 -11.13 1.36
N MET A 258 8.31 -11.69 0.98
CA MET A 258 7.22 -10.97 0.31
C MET A 258 5.88 -11.28 0.96
N SER A 259 4.93 -10.34 0.92
CA SER A 259 3.58 -10.61 1.42
C SER A 259 2.79 -11.53 0.48
N GLN A 260 1.84 -12.30 1.01
CA GLN A 260 0.94 -13.09 0.18
C GLN A 260 0.12 -12.21 -0.77
N SER A 261 -0.24 -10.99 -0.37
CA SER A 261 -0.92 -10.02 -1.23
C SER A 261 -0.07 -9.58 -2.42
N ASP A 262 1.25 -9.38 -2.23
CA ASP A 262 2.14 -9.07 -3.34
C ASP A 262 2.23 -10.27 -4.28
N TYR A 263 2.34 -11.49 -3.74
CA TYR A 263 2.40 -12.72 -4.54
C TYR A 263 1.15 -12.89 -5.43
N ASP A 264 -0.03 -12.70 -4.84
CA ASP A 264 -1.31 -12.80 -5.55
C ASP A 264 -1.46 -11.68 -6.59
N TYR A 265 -0.95 -10.48 -6.31
CA TYR A 265 -0.99 -9.34 -7.23
C TYR A 265 -0.22 -9.60 -8.53
N TYR A 266 0.95 -10.25 -8.44
CA TYR A 266 1.73 -10.67 -9.61
C TYR A 266 1.22 -12.01 -10.20
N GLY A 267 0.03 -12.48 -9.81
CA GLY A 267 -0.54 -13.74 -10.30
C GLY A 267 0.31 -14.97 -9.95
N GLY A 268 1.14 -14.86 -8.91
CA GLY A 268 2.12 -15.87 -8.53
C GLY A 268 3.42 -15.88 -9.36
N ASP A 269 3.61 -14.90 -10.25
CA ASP A 269 4.83 -14.75 -11.06
C ASP A 269 5.98 -14.12 -10.25
N MET A 270 6.81 -14.99 -9.67
CA MET A 270 7.98 -14.59 -8.88
C MET A 270 9.07 -13.92 -9.72
N GLU A 271 9.17 -14.24 -11.01
CA GLU A 271 10.15 -13.61 -11.89
C GLU A 271 9.76 -12.17 -12.18
N GLU A 272 8.47 -11.91 -12.49
CA GLU A 272 7.95 -10.55 -12.65
C GLU A 272 8.11 -9.73 -11.35
N TYR A 273 7.76 -10.31 -10.20
CA TYR A 273 7.95 -9.66 -8.91
C TYR A 273 9.43 -9.32 -8.65
N PHE A 274 10.34 -10.28 -8.83
CA PHE A 274 11.76 -10.06 -8.53
C PHE A 274 12.40 -9.05 -9.49
N LEU A 275 12.02 -9.03 -10.76
CA LEU A 275 12.44 -7.99 -11.71
C LEU A 275 12.00 -6.61 -11.27
N TYR A 276 10.75 -6.46 -10.82
CA TYR A 276 10.25 -5.22 -10.25
C TYR A 276 11.06 -4.78 -9.02
N VAL A 277 11.41 -5.71 -8.12
CA VAL A 277 12.30 -5.44 -6.97
C VAL A 277 13.65 -4.89 -7.43
N LEU A 278 14.28 -5.51 -8.43
CA LEU A 278 15.57 -5.06 -8.96
C LEU A 278 15.49 -3.66 -9.57
N GLU A 279 14.46 -3.38 -10.39
CA GLU A 279 14.25 -2.07 -11.01
C GLU A 279 14.03 -0.98 -9.96
N TYR A 280 13.15 -1.24 -8.99
CA TYR A 280 12.88 -0.34 -7.89
C TYR A 280 14.12 -0.02 -7.07
N MET A 281 14.89 -1.06 -6.69
CA MET A 281 16.09 -0.88 -5.87
C MET A 281 17.22 -0.19 -6.63
N ALA A 282 17.30 -0.36 -7.95
CA ALA A 282 18.23 0.37 -8.79
C ALA A 282 17.87 1.86 -8.85
N GLU A 283 16.59 2.19 -9.07
CA GLU A 283 16.09 3.57 -9.08
C GLU A 283 16.30 4.25 -7.72
N TYR A 284 15.89 3.59 -6.64
CA TYR A 284 16.00 4.12 -5.27
C TYR A 284 17.44 4.44 -4.87
N ASN A 285 18.40 3.60 -5.27
CA ASN A 285 19.81 3.80 -4.98
C ASN A 285 20.54 4.63 -6.05
N TYR A 286 19.82 5.20 -7.02
CA TYR A 286 20.38 5.97 -8.15
C TYR A 286 21.50 5.21 -8.88
N THR A 287 21.30 3.91 -9.10
CA THR A 287 22.29 2.98 -9.66
C THR A 287 21.71 2.17 -10.82
N THR A 288 22.52 1.33 -11.45
CA THR A 288 22.06 0.36 -12.46
C THR A 288 21.85 -1.02 -11.81
N ILE A 289 21.03 -1.89 -12.40
CA ILE A 289 20.85 -3.28 -11.90
C ILE A 289 22.20 -4.00 -11.75
N PRO A 290 23.14 -3.94 -12.72
CA PRO A 290 24.44 -4.56 -12.54
C PRO A 290 25.28 -3.99 -11.39
N ASP A 291 25.26 -2.66 -11.22
CA ASP A 291 25.99 -2.01 -10.13
C ASP A 291 25.34 -2.29 -8.76
N LEU A 292 24.01 -2.41 -8.70
CA LEU A 292 23.26 -2.83 -7.51
C LEU A 292 23.65 -4.26 -7.08
N LEU A 293 23.61 -5.20 -8.02
CA LEU A 293 23.94 -6.61 -7.78
C LEU A 293 25.40 -6.78 -7.38
N ALA A 294 26.32 -6.12 -8.10
CA ALA A 294 27.74 -6.08 -7.74
C ALA A 294 28.00 -5.35 -6.41
N GLY A 295 27.12 -4.43 -6.01
CA GLY A 295 27.14 -3.69 -4.76
C GLY A 295 26.73 -4.49 -3.52
N GLY A 296 26.44 -5.79 -3.68
CA GLY A 296 26.10 -6.69 -2.59
C GLY A 296 24.63 -7.07 -2.50
N PHE A 297 23.82 -6.72 -3.50
CA PHE A 297 22.45 -7.24 -3.64
C PHE A 297 22.44 -8.68 -4.17
N ALA A 298 23.47 -9.08 -4.95
CA ALA A 298 23.75 -10.48 -5.25
C ALA A 298 24.77 -11.04 -4.24
N TYR A 299 24.40 -12.13 -3.60
CA TYR A 299 25.12 -12.76 -2.50
C TYR A 299 26.16 -13.73 -3.01
N ASP A 300 27.36 -13.63 -2.46
CA ASP A 300 28.50 -14.49 -2.76
C ASP A 300 28.93 -15.35 -1.57
N TYR A 301 28.13 -15.37 -0.50
CA TYR A 301 28.33 -16.16 0.72
C TYR A 301 27.29 -17.28 0.87
N ASP A 302 27.57 -18.24 1.75
CA ASP A 302 26.84 -19.51 1.81
C ASP A 302 25.48 -19.43 2.51
N GLU A 303 25.30 -18.50 3.45
CA GLU A 303 24.13 -18.42 4.31
C GLU A 303 23.76 -16.97 4.61
N ASP A 304 22.48 -16.66 4.42
CA ASP A 304 21.85 -15.43 4.87
C ASP A 304 20.95 -15.74 6.07
N ASP A 305 21.48 -15.46 7.25
CA ASP A 305 20.81 -15.57 8.54
C ASP A 305 20.28 -14.18 8.92
N TYR A 306 18.95 -13.97 8.78
CA TYR A 306 18.37 -12.65 8.89
C TYR A 306 17.03 -12.61 9.63
N THR A 307 16.85 -11.61 10.49
CA THR A 307 15.54 -11.30 11.10
C THR A 307 14.87 -10.16 10.33
N TYR A 308 13.84 -10.50 9.57
CA TYR A 308 13.00 -9.53 8.87
C TYR A 308 12.09 -8.85 9.90
N THR A 309 12.10 -7.52 9.95
CA THR A 309 11.29 -6.68 10.87
C THR A 309 10.37 -5.77 10.08
N GLY A 310 9.41 -5.11 10.75
CA GLY A 310 8.40 -4.28 10.08
C GLY A 310 7.33 -5.08 9.33
N LEU A 311 7.18 -6.37 9.65
CA LEU A 311 6.08 -7.19 9.11
C LEU A 311 4.75 -6.77 9.75
N SER A 312 3.66 -6.94 9.02
CA SER A 312 2.31 -6.70 9.52
C SER A 312 1.82 -7.89 10.36
N PRO A 313 1.11 -7.66 11.47
CA PRO A 313 0.51 -8.73 12.28
C PRO A 313 -0.50 -9.57 11.51
N GLN A 314 -0.66 -10.83 11.91
CA GLN A 314 -1.61 -11.80 11.33
C GLN A 314 -1.58 -11.87 9.79
N THR A 315 -0.41 -11.64 9.20
CA THR A 315 -0.25 -11.50 7.75
C THR A 315 0.57 -12.68 7.22
N ALA A 316 0.10 -13.26 6.12
CA ALA A 316 0.81 -14.34 5.43
C ALA A 316 1.93 -13.78 4.57
N TYR A 317 3.09 -14.44 4.61
CA TYR A 317 4.31 -14.08 3.90
C TYR A 317 4.93 -15.31 3.25
N LYS A 318 5.75 -15.07 2.22
CA LYS A 318 6.61 -16.04 1.55
C LYS A 318 8.05 -15.61 1.71
N ALA A 319 8.88 -16.42 2.34
CA ALA A 319 10.33 -16.29 2.24
C ALA A 319 10.79 -16.95 0.95
N TYR A 320 11.68 -16.31 0.20
CA TYR A 320 12.19 -16.85 -1.06
C TYR A 320 13.71 -16.72 -1.21
N ALA A 321 14.30 -17.61 -2.00
CA ALA A 321 15.70 -17.56 -2.42
C ALA A 321 15.84 -17.92 -3.90
N VAL A 322 16.68 -17.18 -4.64
CA VAL A 322 16.83 -17.32 -6.09
C VAL A 322 18.27 -17.03 -6.54
N GLY A 323 18.77 -17.78 -7.53
CA GLY A 323 20.03 -17.49 -8.19
C GLY A 323 19.88 -16.36 -9.20
N VAL A 324 20.79 -15.39 -9.19
CA VAL A 324 20.77 -14.22 -10.07
C VAL A 324 22.18 -13.89 -10.54
N ASP A 325 22.37 -13.64 -11.84
CA ASP A 325 23.65 -13.15 -12.38
C ASP A 325 23.80 -11.63 -12.22
N LEU A 326 24.95 -11.06 -12.59
CA LEU A 326 25.18 -9.61 -12.45
C LEU A 326 24.42 -8.78 -13.48
N GLU A 327 23.82 -9.40 -14.49
CA GLU A 327 22.97 -8.74 -15.47
C GLU A 327 21.51 -8.69 -15.03
N GLY A 328 21.18 -9.32 -13.90
CA GLY A 328 19.82 -9.40 -13.34
C GLY A 328 19.00 -10.55 -13.91
N ASN A 329 19.62 -11.48 -14.64
CA ASN A 329 18.92 -12.66 -15.13
C ASN A 329 18.81 -13.69 -14.01
N ILE A 330 17.63 -14.27 -13.88
CA ILE A 330 17.38 -15.40 -12.99
C ILE A 330 18.08 -16.65 -13.56
N THR A 331 18.85 -17.33 -12.72
CA THR A 331 19.68 -18.48 -13.10
C THR A 331 19.21 -19.81 -12.50
N THR A 332 18.21 -19.77 -11.61
CA THR A 332 17.61 -20.95 -10.97
C THR A 332 16.11 -20.75 -10.78
N ASP A 333 15.37 -21.84 -10.52
CA ASP A 333 14.02 -21.75 -9.96
C ASP A 333 14.07 -21.15 -8.53
N PHE A 334 12.96 -20.58 -8.05
CA PHE A 334 12.84 -20.01 -6.71
C PHE A 334 12.65 -21.11 -5.64
N CYS A 335 13.38 -21.02 -4.53
CA CYS A 335 13.04 -21.67 -3.27
C CYS A 335 12.01 -20.81 -2.55
N ILE A 336 10.92 -21.38 -2.03
CA ILE A 336 9.88 -20.63 -1.33
C ILE A 336 9.41 -21.41 -0.10
N GLU A 337 9.33 -20.74 1.04
CA GLU A 337 8.71 -21.26 2.26
C GLU A 337 7.69 -20.25 2.79
N ASP A 338 6.53 -20.75 3.22
CA ASP A 338 5.43 -19.93 3.72
C ASP A 338 5.55 -19.73 5.24
N PHE A 339 5.19 -18.55 5.71
CA PHE A 339 4.99 -18.29 7.13
C PHE A 339 3.88 -17.27 7.37
N THR A 340 3.41 -17.15 8.61
CA THR A 340 2.39 -16.16 8.98
C THR A 340 2.77 -15.54 10.30
N THR A 341 2.80 -14.20 10.34
CA THR A 341 3.09 -13.46 11.57
C THR A 341 1.99 -13.66 12.60
N LEU A 342 2.34 -13.50 13.86
CA LEU A 342 1.40 -13.69 14.97
C LEU A 342 0.45 -12.50 15.14
N GLU A 343 -0.55 -12.67 16.00
CA GLU A 343 -1.37 -11.57 16.47
C GLU A 343 -0.56 -10.63 17.36
N MET A 344 -0.73 -9.32 17.16
CA MET A 344 -0.07 -8.33 17.98
C MET A 344 -0.56 -8.39 19.42
N GLN A 345 0.37 -8.50 20.36
CA GLN A 345 0.08 -8.48 21.79
C GLN A 345 0.51 -7.12 22.36
N LEU A 346 -0.48 -6.27 22.63
CA LEU A 346 -0.23 -4.94 23.18
C LEU A 346 0.12 -5.02 24.67
N GLY A 347 1.08 -4.21 25.09
CA GLY A 347 1.40 -3.98 26.48
C GLY A 347 0.41 -3.03 27.16
N ASN A 348 0.51 -2.90 28.49
CA ASN A 348 -0.34 -2.02 29.29
C ASN A 348 0.21 -0.59 29.43
N LEU A 349 1.06 -0.14 28.49
CA LEU A 349 1.57 1.23 28.50
C LEU A 349 0.41 2.18 28.15
N THR A 350 0.26 3.24 28.94
CA THR A 350 -0.81 4.22 28.79
C THR A 350 -0.22 5.62 28.88
N PHE A 351 -0.87 6.60 28.27
CA PHE A 351 -0.41 7.99 28.27
C PHE A 351 -1.49 8.92 28.80
N ASP A 352 -1.07 9.92 29.57
CA ASP A 352 -1.86 11.12 29.86
C ASP A 352 -1.33 12.24 28.96
N ILE A 353 -2.21 12.87 28.20
CA ILE A 353 -1.86 13.90 27.20
C ILE A 353 -2.61 15.18 27.58
N GLU A 354 -1.87 16.25 27.82
CA GLU A 354 -2.43 17.60 27.97
C GLU A 354 -2.09 18.43 26.74
N THR A 355 -3.12 19.06 26.16
CA THR A 355 -2.97 19.94 25.01
C THR A 355 -3.20 21.39 25.42
N THR A 356 -2.33 22.29 24.99
CA THR A 356 -2.58 23.75 25.02
C THR A 356 -2.65 24.26 23.58
N PRO A 357 -3.86 24.32 22.98
CA PRO A 357 -4.03 24.77 21.60
C PRO A 357 -3.65 26.24 21.43
N LYS A 358 -2.96 26.52 20.33
CA LYS A 358 -2.72 27.87 19.82
C LYS A 358 -3.47 28.04 18.50
N THR A 359 -3.26 29.17 17.82
CA THR A 359 -3.93 29.45 16.54
C THR A 359 -3.53 28.47 15.45
N THR A 360 -2.25 28.12 15.33
CA THR A 360 -1.69 27.28 14.24
C THR A 360 -0.70 26.22 14.74
N SER A 361 -0.70 26.00 16.05
CA SER A 361 0.11 25.00 16.73
C SER A 361 -0.59 24.49 17.99
N VAL A 362 -0.01 23.51 18.65
CA VAL A 362 -0.40 23.03 19.98
C VAL A 362 0.86 22.76 20.79
N LEU A 363 0.85 23.07 22.08
CA LEU A 363 1.83 22.53 23.02
C LEU A 363 1.28 21.24 23.61
N LEU A 364 2.09 20.18 23.55
CA LEU A 364 1.81 18.88 24.14
C LEU A 364 2.64 18.66 25.40
N ASP A 365 1.98 18.27 26.47
CA ASP A 365 2.59 17.62 27.62
C ASP A 365 2.13 16.15 27.63
N VAL A 366 3.07 15.20 27.57
CA VAL A 366 2.79 13.76 27.47
C VAL A 366 3.46 13.00 28.60
N TYR A 367 2.67 12.23 29.34
CA TYR A 367 3.09 11.48 30.52
C TYR A 367 2.85 9.98 30.34
N PRO A 368 3.87 9.19 29.96
CA PRO A 368 3.75 7.73 29.90
C PRO A 368 3.63 7.12 31.30
N SER A 369 2.85 6.05 31.45
CA SER A 369 2.72 5.31 32.71
C SER A 369 4.01 4.57 33.10
N ASP A 370 4.85 4.23 32.13
CA ASP A 370 6.23 3.78 32.30
C ASP A 370 7.20 4.73 31.60
N LYS A 371 7.98 5.47 32.39
CA LYS A 371 8.95 6.46 31.89
C LYS A 371 10.17 5.85 31.20
N SER A 372 10.36 4.53 31.30
CA SER A 372 11.45 3.81 30.63
C SER A 372 11.05 3.25 29.27
N ALA A 373 9.75 3.22 28.95
CA ALA A 373 9.26 2.77 27.66
C ALA A 373 9.50 3.84 26.58
N CYS A 374 9.92 3.40 25.40
CA CYS A 374 10.00 4.22 24.21
C CYS A 374 8.59 4.46 23.65
N TYR A 375 8.31 5.69 23.21
CA TYR A 375 7.03 6.04 22.60
C TYR A 375 7.17 7.10 21.52
N TRP A 376 6.12 7.25 20.72
CA TRP A 376 5.98 8.35 19.78
C TRP A 376 4.76 9.20 20.12
N THR A 377 4.82 10.49 19.82
CA THR A 377 3.68 11.41 19.94
C THR A 377 3.67 12.41 18.80
N THR A 378 2.49 12.73 18.28
CA THR A 378 2.28 13.65 17.15
C THR A 378 0.82 14.14 17.11
N VAL A 379 0.46 14.88 16.06
CA VAL A 379 -0.90 15.33 15.78
C VAL A 379 -1.39 14.81 14.43
N ILE A 380 -2.62 14.31 14.42
CA ILE A 380 -3.34 13.89 13.22
C ILE A 380 -4.62 14.73 13.04
N ASP A 381 -5.11 14.85 11.82
CA ASP A 381 -6.40 15.49 11.53
C ASP A 381 -7.53 14.46 11.30
N ASP A 382 -8.74 14.97 11.04
CA ASP A 382 -9.93 14.15 10.83
C ASP A 382 -9.83 13.23 9.58
N SER A 383 -8.90 13.49 8.66
CA SER A 383 -8.86 12.79 7.37
C SER A 383 -8.65 11.27 7.48
N PHE A 384 -7.93 10.79 8.52
CA PHE A 384 -7.77 9.37 8.78
C PHE A 384 -9.09 8.68 9.12
N TYR A 385 -9.85 9.25 10.05
CA TYR A 385 -11.12 8.69 10.47
C TYR A 385 -12.20 8.87 9.42
N ASP A 386 -12.20 9.98 8.69
CA ASP A 386 -13.07 10.20 7.52
C ASP A 386 -12.80 9.17 6.42
N ALA A 387 -11.55 8.74 6.25
CA ALA A 387 -11.16 7.64 5.37
C ALA A 387 -11.41 6.25 5.99
N GLY A 388 -11.93 6.17 7.21
CA GLY A 388 -12.28 4.93 7.90
C GLY A 388 -11.10 4.13 8.43
N TYR A 389 -9.95 4.77 8.70
CA TYR A 389 -8.81 4.13 9.35
C TYR A 389 -9.15 3.82 10.81
N THR A 390 -8.68 2.66 11.27
CA THR A 390 -8.66 2.30 12.70
C THR A 390 -7.45 2.93 13.41
N ASP A 391 -7.43 2.87 14.74
CA ASP A 391 -6.29 3.36 15.52
C ASP A 391 -5.02 2.56 15.18
N GLU A 392 -5.15 1.26 14.93
CA GLU A 392 -4.06 0.39 14.47
C GLU A 392 -3.54 0.77 13.07
N ASP A 393 -4.44 1.08 12.13
CA ASP A 393 -4.06 1.54 10.79
C ASP A 393 -3.27 2.86 10.86
N ILE A 394 -3.71 3.78 11.72
CA ILE A 394 -3.06 5.09 11.91
C ILE A 394 -1.67 4.90 12.53
N MET A 395 -1.54 4.11 13.60
CA MET A 395 -0.25 3.83 14.21
C MET A 395 0.72 3.19 13.22
N THR A 396 0.24 2.26 12.39
CA THR A 396 1.02 1.61 11.34
C THR A 396 1.51 2.62 10.30
N GLU A 397 0.63 3.50 9.81
CA GLU A 397 1.00 4.54 8.84
C GLU A 397 2.03 5.52 9.43
N ILE A 398 1.84 5.93 10.69
CA ILE A 398 2.80 6.78 11.40
C ILE A 398 4.15 6.08 11.46
N ILE A 399 4.21 4.83 11.97
CA ILE A 399 5.45 4.06 12.10
C ILE A 399 6.14 3.87 10.74
N ASN A 400 5.41 3.59 9.67
CA ASN A 400 5.98 3.46 8.34
C ASN A 400 6.65 4.76 7.87
N ASN A 401 6.14 5.91 8.30
CA ASN A 401 6.75 7.21 8.03
C ASN A 401 7.99 7.47 8.92
N ILE A 402 7.93 7.08 10.19
CA ILE A 402 8.95 7.41 11.19
C ILE A 402 9.96 6.29 11.51
N GLY A 403 9.84 5.11 10.90
CA GLY A 403 10.58 3.91 11.28
C GLY A 403 12.10 4.08 11.28
N ILE A 404 12.61 4.89 10.35
CA ILE A 404 14.03 5.24 10.30
C ILE A 404 14.47 6.07 11.52
N TYR A 405 13.62 6.96 12.03
CA TYR A 405 13.91 7.77 13.22
C TYR A 405 13.90 6.91 14.48
N ILE A 406 12.92 6.02 14.59
CA ILE A 406 12.84 5.03 15.66
C ILE A 406 14.14 4.21 15.69
N MET A 407 14.60 3.70 14.54
CA MET A 407 15.83 2.94 14.42
C MET A 407 17.07 3.71 14.87
N PHE A 408 17.12 5.03 14.62
CA PHE A 408 18.20 5.90 15.10
C PHE A 408 18.03 6.35 16.57
N GLY A 409 17.11 5.73 17.33
CA GLY A 409 16.89 6.00 18.75
C GLY A 409 16.26 7.35 19.02
N MET A 410 15.46 7.86 18.08
CA MET A 410 14.83 9.18 18.17
C MET A 410 13.42 9.13 18.78
N GLY A 411 13.00 7.99 19.32
CA GLY A 411 11.77 7.90 20.10
C GLY A 411 11.85 8.65 21.43
N TYR A 412 10.71 8.99 22.00
CA TYR A 412 10.62 9.72 23.25
C TYR A 412 10.70 8.78 24.46
N TYR A 413 11.30 9.28 25.54
CA TYR A 413 11.39 8.61 26.82
C TYR A 413 11.01 9.59 27.93
N GLY A 414 10.39 9.07 28.99
CA GLY A 414 9.93 9.89 30.11
C GLY A 414 8.89 10.94 29.73
N ASP A 415 8.71 11.91 30.61
CA ASP A 415 7.74 12.98 30.40
C ASP A 415 8.25 13.93 29.30
N GLN A 416 7.40 14.24 28.33
CA GLN A 416 7.63 15.33 27.40
C GLN A 416 6.76 16.50 27.81
N THR A 417 7.34 17.70 27.91
CA THR A 417 6.59 18.90 28.30
C THR A 417 6.93 20.07 27.39
N GLY A 418 5.92 20.80 26.94
CA GLY A 418 6.05 21.96 26.07
C GLY A 418 6.50 21.59 24.65
N LEU A 419 6.21 20.37 24.19
CA LEU A 419 6.50 19.97 22.81
C LEU A 419 5.54 20.72 21.88
N GLU A 420 6.06 21.64 21.08
CA GLU A 420 5.25 22.42 20.15
C GLU A 420 5.14 21.71 18.79
N ILE A 421 3.92 21.35 18.40
CA ILE A 421 3.62 20.85 17.05
C ILE A 421 2.95 21.97 16.27
N THR A 422 3.55 22.37 15.15
CA THR A 422 3.12 23.49 14.30
C THR A 422 2.44 23.03 13.00
N GLY A 423 2.02 23.96 12.14
CA GLY A 423 1.51 23.64 10.80
C GLY A 423 0.01 23.34 10.75
N MET A 424 -0.75 23.75 11.77
CA MET A 424 -2.20 23.56 11.84
C MET A 424 -2.96 24.76 11.28
N SER A 425 -4.18 24.54 10.81
CA SER A 425 -5.11 25.61 10.43
C SER A 425 -5.83 26.17 11.65
N PRO A 426 -6.14 27.48 11.68
CA PRO A 426 -7.01 28.08 12.71
C PRO A 426 -8.41 27.46 12.74
N GLN A 427 -9.06 27.48 13.91
CA GLN A 427 -10.41 26.94 14.14
C GLN A 427 -10.65 25.53 13.57
N THR A 428 -9.62 24.68 13.56
CA THR A 428 -9.68 23.35 12.94
C THR A 428 -9.50 22.28 14.01
N HIS A 429 -10.24 21.19 13.86
CA HIS A 429 -10.23 20.05 14.77
C HIS A 429 -9.06 19.10 14.48
N TYR A 430 -8.45 18.57 15.54
CA TYR A 430 -7.30 17.67 15.47
C TYR A 430 -7.29 16.70 16.67
N TYR A 431 -6.48 15.65 16.57
CA TYR A 431 -6.18 14.74 17.66
C TYR A 431 -4.69 14.78 17.99
N ALA A 432 -4.35 15.02 19.25
CA ALA A 432 -3.02 14.72 19.78
C ALA A 432 -2.97 13.23 20.13
N VAL A 433 -1.95 12.52 19.64
CA VAL A 433 -1.83 11.07 19.80
C VAL A 433 -0.51 10.67 20.43
N ALA A 434 -0.50 9.58 21.20
CA ALA A 434 0.72 8.95 21.71
C ALA A 434 0.55 7.43 21.84
N PHE A 435 1.60 6.68 21.50
CA PHE A 435 1.62 5.22 21.61
C PHE A 435 3.05 4.70 21.79
N GLY A 436 3.17 3.54 22.44
CA GLY A 436 4.43 2.86 22.69
C GLY A 436 5.01 2.25 21.42
N VAL A 437 6.34 2.28 21.32
CA VAL A 437 7.09 1.81 20.16
C VAL A 437 8.12 0.77 20.59
N ASP A 438 8.24 -0.30 19.82
CA ASP A 438 9.36 -1.23 19.89
C ASP A 438 10.42 -0.82 18.87
N GLU A 439 11.56 -0.31 19.36
CA GLU A 439 12.64 0.19 18.50
C GLU A 439 13.36 -0.90 17.72
N THR A 440 13.29 -2.15 18.19
CA THR A 440 13.95 -3.28 17.52
C THR A 440 13.05 -3.85 16.44
N ALA A 441 11.77 -4.05 16.76
CA ALA A 441 10.81 -4.61 15.83
C ALA A 441 10.20 -3.58 14.87
N LEU A 442 10.47 -2.29 15.09
CA LEU A 442 9.94 -1.14 14.33
C LEU A 442 8.41 -1.20 14.21
N THR A 443 7.75 -1.40 15.35
CA THR A 443 6.30 -1.53 15.44
C THR A 443 5.74 -0.88 16.71
N TYR A 444 4.42 -0.76 16.82
CA TYR A 444 3.78 -0.27 18.05
C TYR A 444 3.60 -1.42 19.04
N ASN A 445 3.65 -1.10 20.34
CA ASN A 445 3.53 -2.10 21.41
C ASN A 445 2.54 -1.70 22.51
N SER A 446 1.71 -0.68 22.28
CA SER A 446 0.60 -0.28 23.15
C SER A 446 -0.60 0.18 22.34
N GLU A 447 -1.74 0.34 23.00
CA GLU A 447 -2.87 1.08 22.43
C GLU A 447 -2.50 2.56 22.22
N MET A 448 -3.20 3.22 21.28
CA MET A 448 -3.07 4.65 21.05
C MET A 448 -3.87 5.44 22.09
N ALA A 449 -3.19 6.31 22.84
CA ALA A 449 -3.85 7.37 23.57
C ALA A 449 -4.13 8.53 22.62
N LYS A 450 -5.32 9.12 22.69
CA LYS A 450 -5.70 10.28 21.89
C LYS A 450 -6.52 11.30 22.69
N VAL A 451 -6.26 12.58 22.42
CA VAL A 451 -6.99 13.72 22.98
C VAL A 451 -7.39 14.66 21.85
N GLU A 452 -8.69 14.91 21.76
CA GLU A 452 -9.27 15.87 20.81
C GLU A 452 -8.99 17.31 21.25
N PHE A 453 -8.68 18.16 20.28
CA PHE A 453 -8.60 19.60 20.49
C PHE A 453 -9.00 20.37 19.24
N THR A 454 -9.21 21.68 19.40
CA THR A 454 -9.45 22.59 18.29
C THR A 454 -8.51 23.77 18.43
N THR A 455 -7.82 24.11 17.35
CA THR A 455 -6.97 25.31 17.31
C THR A 455 -7.80 26.58 17.51
N LEU A 456 -7.14 27.63 17.98
CA LEU A 456 -7.80 28.90 18.25
C LEU A 456 -8.15 29.64 16.95
N GLU A 457 -9.08 30.59 17.07
CA GLU A 457 -9.37 31.53 16.00
C GLU A 457 -8.21 32.48 15.77
N SER A 458 -7.78 32.62 14.52
CA SER A 458 -6.76 33.60 14.15
C SER A 458 -7.22 35.00 14.48
N GLN A 459 -6.38 35.72 15.22
CA GLN A 459 -6.62 37.12 15.57
C GLN A 459 -5.65 38.02 14.77
N PRO A 460 -6.08 39.24 14.41
CA PRO A 460 -5.15 40.24 13.88
C PRO A 460 -3.98 40.45 14.86
N THR A 461 -2.77 40.48 14.33
CA THR A 461 -1.54 40.69 15.10
C THR A 461 -0.63 41.70 14.40
N ASP A 462 0.16 42.41 15.18
CA ASP A 462 1.20 43.33 14.67
C ASP A 462 2.54 42.60 14.44
N ALA A 463 2.62 41.28 14.64
CA ALA A 463 3.82 40.50 14.34
C ALA A 463 4.22 40.66 12.87
N TYR A 464 5.48 41.00 12.64
CA TYR A 464 5.97 41.27 11.30
C TYR A 464 7.44 40.87 11.20
N ALA A 465 7.78 40.28 10.06
CA ALA A 465 9.14 39.91 9.72
C ALA A 465 9.44 40.33 8.28
N THR A 466 10.62 40.88 8.05
CA THR A 466 11.17 41.10 6.72
C THR A 466 12.35 40.19 6.50
N ALA A 467 12.77 40.04 5.24
CA ALA A 467 13.99 39.34 4.93
C ALA A 467 14.74 39.98 3.77
N SER A 468 16.05 39.76 3.68
CA SER A 468 16.84 40.11 2.50
C SER A 468 17.70 38.95 2.04
N ILE A 469 18.02 38.93 0.75
CA ILE A 469 18.91 37.95 0.13
C ILE A 469 20.10 38.70 -0.50
N ASP A 470 20.78 39.50 0.33
CA ASP A 470 21.89 40.34 -0.11
C ASP A 470 23.20 39.55 -0.25
N ASN A 471 23.29 38.40 0.43
CA ASN A 471 24.49 37.58 0.52
C ASN A 471 24.33 36.31 -0.32
N TYR A 472 24.98 36.27 -1.48
CA TYR A 472 25.00 35.09 -2.33
C TYR A 472 26.37 34.88 -2.99
N TRP A 473 26.75 33.61 -3.19
CA TRP A 473 28.09 33.22 -3.63
C TRP A 473 28.03 32.19 -4.76
N SER A 474 29.02 32.24 -5.65
CA SER A 474 29.25 31.15 -6.61
C SER A 474 29.80 29.94 -5.88
N ILE A 475 29.19 28.77 -6.08
CA ILE A 475 29.67 27.51 -5.52
C ILE A 475 31.06 27.17 -6.06
N GLU A 476 31.35 27.49 -7.32
CA GLU A 476 32.68 27.29 -7.90
C GLU A 476 33.75 28.13 -7.19
N ASP A 477 33.43 29.39 -6.87
CA ASP A 477 34.36 30.27 -6.16
C ASP A 477 34.56 29.80 -4.71
N LEU A 478 33.50 29.30 -4.08
CA LEU A 478 33.55 28.69 -2.75
C LEU A 478 34.39 27.42 -2.73
N ALA A 479 34.24 26.53 -3.71
CA ALA A 479 35.06 25.32 -3.84
C ALA A 479 36.54 25.64 -4.11
N ALA A 480 36.81 26.72 -4.85
CA ALA A 480 38.17 27.22 -5.05
C ALA A 480 38.78 27.82 -3.77
N TYR A 481 37.95 28.43 -2.92
CA TYR A 481 38.34 28.97 -1.62
C TYR A 481 38.59 27.87 -0.58
N ASN A 482 37.64 26.95 -0.43
CA ASN A 482 37.70 25.80 0.46
C ASN A 482 37.27 24.53 -0.29
N PRO A 483 38.21 23.60 -0.57
CA PRO A 483 37.92 22.37 -1.31
C PRO A 483 36.83 21.49 -0.71
N ASP A 484 36.56 21.60 0.60
CA ASP A 484 35.50 20.83 1.28
C ASP A 484 34.10 21.21 0.76
N TYR A 485 33.94 22.40 0.17
CA TYR A 485 32.69 22.84 -0.46
C TYR A 485 32.46 22.27 -1.87
N SER A 486 33.41 21.50 -2.41
CA SER A 486 33.26 20.90 -3.75
C SER A 486 32.01 20.02 -3.89
N GLY A 487 31.55 19.41 -2.79
CA GLY A 487 30.33 18.59 -2.77
C GLY A 487 29.04 19.40 -2.94
N LEU A 488 29.07 20.72 -2.74
CA LEU A 488 27.91 21.59 -2.91
C LEU A 488 27.55 21.79 -4.40
N LEU A 489 28.46 21.49 -5.33
CA LEU A 489 28.24 21.59 -6.78
C LEU A 489 27.51 20.35 -7.33
N SER A 490 26.46 19.91 -6.64
CA SER A 490 25.67 18.74 -6.99
C SER A 490 24.73 18.99 -8.17
N ASP A 491 24.28 20.24 -8.36
CA ASP A 491 23.40 20.67 -9.44
C ASP A 491 24.01 21.87 -10.19
N PRO A 492 24.62 21.66 -11.37
CA PRO A 492 25.28 22.73 -12.11
C PRO A 492 24.30 23.77 -12.68
N THR A 493 22.98 23.51 -12.64
CA THR A 493 21.97 24.48 -13.10
C THR A 493 21.67 25.55 -12.06
N ASN A 494 21.99 25.30 -10.78
CA ASN A 494 21.85 26.24 -9.67
C ASN A 494 23.21 26.48 -8.97
N PRO A 495 24.18 27.11 -9.67
CA PRO A 495 25.56 27.24 -9.19
C PRO A 495 25.76 28.29 -8.08
N VAL A 496 24.69 28.79 -7.47
CA VAL A 496 24.71 29.89 -6.50
C VAL A 496 24.09 29.44 -5.19
N LEU A 497 24.74 29.79 -4.08
CA LEU A 497 24.13 29.70 -2.75
C LEU A 497 23.77 31.09 -2.25
N ALA A 498 22.53 31.27 -1.84
CA ALA A 498 22.01 32.54 -1.36
C ALA A 498 21.48 32.39 0.08
N ALA A 499 21.89 33.28 0.99
CA ALA A 499 21.43 33.31 2.37
C ALA A 499 20.23 34.25 2.54
N VAL A 500 19.24 33.84 3.34
CA VAL A 500 18.06 34.66 3.65
C VAL A 500 18.17 35.19 5.08
N ASP A 501 18.43 36.49 5.21
CA ASP A 501 18.58 37.15 6.51
C ASP A 501 17.24 37.72 6.97
N PHE A 502 16.76 37.30 8.14
CA PHE A 502 15.48 37.75 8.69
C PHE A 502 15.63 38.89 9.71
N GLU A 503 14.73 39.88 9.64
CA GLU A 503 14.54 40.89 10.68
C GLU A 503 13.12 40.79 11.26
N TYR A 504 13.04 40.51 12.56
CA TYR A 504 11.78 40.37 13.28
C TYR A 504 11.49 41.62 14.11
N ASN A 505 10.24 42.07 14.13
CA ASN A 505 9.81 43.08 15.10
C ASN A 505 9.72 42.49 16.53
N GLU A 506 9.24 43.30 17.49
CA GLU A 506 9.16 42.89 18.91
C GLU A 506 8.10 41.82 19.16
N GLU A 507 7.04 41.76 18.35
CA GLU A 507 5.92 40.84 18.52
C GLU A 507 6.14 39.48 17.83
N ALA A 508 6.93 39.45 16.74
CA ALA A 508 7.22 38.22 16.02
C ALA A 508 8.24 37.34 16.76
N THR A 509 7.86 36.07 16.96
CA THR A 509 8.72 35.02 17.53
C THR A 509 9.25 34.05 16.47
N SER A 510 8.61 34.01 15.31
CA SER A 510 9.00 33.23 14.14
C SER A 510 8.44 33.86 12.87
N CYS A 511 8.74 33.28 11.71
CA CYS A 511 8.08 33.59 10.45
C CYS A 511 7.87 32.33 9.61
N ILE A 512 6.91 32.41 8.70
CA ILE A 512 6.79 31.50 7.56
C ILE A 512 7.45 32.18 6.37
N TYR A 513 8.33 31.49 5.65
CA TYR A 513 9.04 32.04 4.50
C TYR A 513 9.08 31.06 3.34
N ILE A 514 9.13 31.59 2.12
CA ILE A 514 9.26 30.80 0.90
C ILE A 514 9.90 31.64 -0.20
N LEU A 515 10.68 30.98 -1.05
CA LEU A 515 11.23 31.56 -2.26
C LEU A 515 10.50 30.95 -3.47
N TRP A 516 9.57 31.71 -4.05
CA TRP A 516 8.82 31.29 -5.23
C TRP A 516 9.65 31.46 -6.51
N ILE A 517 9.51 30.53 -7.44
CA ILE A 517 9.99 30.68 -8.82
C ILE A 517 9.13 31.74 -9.51
N GLY A 518 9.78 32.68 -10.21
CA GLY A 518 9.11 33.75 -10.95
C GLY A 518 8.82 35.02 -10.14
N ASP A 519 8.48 36.08 -10.86
CA ASP A 519 7.97 37.34 -10.29
C ASP A 519 6.46 37.22 -9.99
N GLN A 520 6.13 37.11 -8.71
CA GLN A 520 4.77 36.99 -8.19
C GLN A 520 4.15 38.36 -7.84
N SER A 521 4.76 39.47 -8.28
CA SER A 521 4.24 40.82 -7.99
C SER A 521 2.82 41.04 -8.50
N ALA A 522 2.47 40.38 -9.61
CA ALA A 522 1.16 40.46 -10.24
C ALA A 522 0.16 39.37 -9.77
N ALA A 523 0.58 38.43 -8.91
CA ALA A 523 -0.29 37.42 -8.36
C ALA A 523 -1.36 38.04 -7.44
N ASP A 524 -2.49 37.34 -7.29
CA ASP A 524 -3.49 37.71 -6.29
C ASP A 524 -2.86 37.61 -4.89
N LYS A 525 -3.03 38.66 -4.09
CA LYS A 525 -2.33 38.77 -2.80
C LYS A 525 -2.91 37.84 -1.75
N ASP A 526 -4.20 37.53 -1.80
CA ASP A 526 -4.83 36.63 -0.85
C ASP A 526 -4.48 35.17 -1.19
N GLU A 527 -4.43 34.84 -2.49
CA GLU A 527 -3.95 33.54 -2.97
C GLU A 527 -2.47 33.33 -2.64
N LEU A 528 -1.61 34.31 -2.90
CA LEU A 528 -0.17 34.22 -2.60
C LEU A 528 0.09 34.13 -1.09
N TYR A 529 -0.67 34.87 -0.28
CA TYR A 529 -0.61 34.78 1.18
C TYR A 529 -0.97 33.37 1.65
N SER A 530 -2.09 32.83 1.15
CA SER A 530 -2.55 31.48 1.49
C SER A 530 -1.57 30.40 1.03
N ALA A 531 -1.03 30.53 -0.18
CA ALA A 531 -0.01 29.63 -0.69
C ALA A 531 1.26 29.68 0.17
N THR A 532 1.72 30.87 0.57
CA THR A 532 2.87 31.06 1.45
C THR A 532 2.66 30.38 2.80
N LEU A 533 1.49 30.54 3.42
CA LEU A 533 1.16 29.83 4.66
C LEU A 533 1.16 28.31 4.50
N SER A 534 0.74 27.82 3.33
CA SER A 534 0.59 26.38 3.07
C SER A 534 1.86 25.65 2.64
N GLN A 535 2.82 26.35 2.04
CA GLN A 535 4.00 25.74 1.41
C GLN A 535 5.32 26.30 1.97
N GLY A 536 5.26 27.40 2.71
CA GLY A 536 6.43 28.03 3.30
C GLY A 536 7.00 27.26 4.49
N ASP A 537 8.30 27.38 4.64
CA ASP A 537 9.05 26.87 5.77
C ASP A 537 8.94 27.79 6.97
N ILE A 538 9.21 27.27 8.17
CA ILE A 538 9.21 28.06 9.40
C ILE A 538 10.66 28.37 9.80
N ALA A 539 10.93 29.63 10.17
CA ALA A 539 12.17 30.04 10.84
C ALA A 539 11.82 30.65 12.21
N LEU A 540 12.46 30.16 13.27
CA LEU A 540 12.34 30.76 14.60
C LEU A 540 13.30 31.95 14.74
N LYS A 541 12.91 32.92 15.56
CA LYS A 541 13.77 34.06 15.87
C LYS A 541 15.03 33.57 16.60
N GLY A 542 16.17 33.72 15.94
CA GLY A 542 17.48 33.28 16.45
C GLY A 542 18.01 32.02 15.77
N ASP A 543 17.24 31.38 14.88
CA ASP A 543 17.74 30.29 14.05
C ASP A 543 18.82 30.79 13.08
N PRO A 544 19.75 29.90 12.67
CA PRO A 544 20.65 30.18 11.55
C PRO A 544 19.86 30.54 10.29
N ALA A 545 20.40 31.47 9.50
CA ALA A 545 19.78 31.83 8.24
C ALA A 545 19.80 30.63 7.26
N PRO A 546 18.69 30.35 6.55
CA PRO A 546 18.63 29.29 5.57
C PRO A 546 19.39 29.67 4.30
N LEU A 547 19.90 28.64 3.62
CA LEU A 547 20.57 28.76 2.32
C LEU A 547 19.68 28.20 1.22
N PHE A 548 19.72 28.82 0.04
CA PHE A 548 19.03 28.37 -1.17
C PHE A 548 19.99 28.15 -2.34
N TYR A 549 19.79 27.05 -3.06
CA TYR A 549 20.34 26.84 -4.40
C TYR A 549 19.57 27.67 -5.42
N VAL A 550 20.25 28.60 -6.07
CA VAL A 550 19.68 29.47 -7.12
C VAL A 550 20.62 29.58 -8.32
N ALA A 551 20.17 30.25 -9.38
CA ALA A 551 20.91 30.39 -10.61
C ALA A 551 21.25 31.85 -10.93
N PHE A 552 22.48 32.09 -11.41
CA PHE A 552 22.87 33.41 -11.90
C PHE A 552 22.05 33.82 -13.12
N ASP A 553 21.70 35.10 -13.18
CA ASP A 553 21.00 35.73 -14.32
C ASP A 553 19.73 34.96 -14.76
N SER A 554 19.10 34.24 -13.82
CA SER A 554 17.86 33.51 -14.02
C SER A 554 16.65 34.43 -13.97
N ASP A 555 15.48 33.88 -14.30
CA ASP A 555 14.22 34.58 -14.07
C ASP A 555 14.10 35.00 -12.58
N PRO A 556 13.52 36.17 -12.30
CA PRO A 556 13.35 36.65 -10.94
C PRO A 556 12.64 35.61 -10.07
N THR A 557 12.98 35.60 -8.78
CA THR A 557 12.31 34.83 -7.75
C THR A 557 11.58 35.78 -6.81
N THR A 558 10.55 35.30 -6.12
CA THR A 558 9.81 36.13 -5.16
C THR A 558 9.91 35.54 -3.76
N LEU A 559 10.59 36.27 -2.87
CA LEU A 559 10.63 35.95 -1.45
C LEU A 559 9.35 36.45 -0.79
N CYS A 560 8.62 35.56 -0.13
CA CYS A 560 7.47 35.91 0.71
C CYS A 560 7.77 35.51 2.16
N VAL A 561 7.45 36.40 3.10
CA VAL A 561 7.67 36.18 4.54
C VAL A 561 6.46 36.68 5.32
N ILE A 562 5.94 35.86 6.23
CA ILE A 562 4.82 36.18 7.11
C ILE A 562 5.30 36.05 8.55
N GLY A 563 5.28 37.15 9.30
CA GLY A 563 5.64 37.14 10.72
C GLY A 563 4.59 36.44 11.58
N THR A 564 5.03 35.67 12.57
CA THR A 564 4.16 34.90 13.47
C THR A 564 4.43 35.29 14.91
N ASP A 565 3.37 35.62 15.66
CA ASP A 565 3.46 35.95 17.09
C ASP A 565 3.57 34.70 17.98
N ALA A 566 3.80 34.91 19.29
CA ALA A 566 3.94 33.82 20.27
C ALA A 566 2.70 32.91 20.41
N ASN A 567 1.52 33.38 19.97
CA ASN A 567 0.26 32.65 19.97
C ASN A 567 -0.04 31.98 18.62
N GLY A 568 0.87 32.09 17.65
CA GLY A 568 0.70 31.51 16.32
C GLY A 568 -0.20 32.33 15.39
N ASN A 569 -0.50 33.60 15.70
CA ASN A 569 -1.22 34.46 14.76
C ASN A 569 -0.27 34.99 13.69
N TYR A 570 -0.80 35.13 12.47
CA TYR A 570 -0.05 35.59 11.31
C TYR A 570 -0.28 37.07 11.05
N GLY A 571 0.82 37.80 10.88
CA GLY A 571 0.77 39.20 10.46
C GLY A 571 0.72 39.37 8.95
N ASP A 572 0.99 40.60 8.50
CA ASP A 572 1.04 40.94 7.08
C ASP A 572 2.24 40.27 6.39
N MET A 573 2.06 39.90 5.13
CA MET A 573 3.13 39.33 4.30
C MET A 573 4.06 40.41 3.76
N TYR A 574 5.35 40.28 4.07
CA TYR A 574 6.43 40.92 3.36
C TYR A 574 6.72 40.17 2.05
N MET A 575 7.00 40.91 0.98
CA MET A 575 7.30 40.35 -0.33
C MET A 575 8.43 41.14 -0.99
N ASP A 576 9.41 40.45 -1.55
CA ASP A 576 10.48 41.05 -2.34
C ASP A 576 10.81 40.21 -3.58
N VAL A 577 11.11 40.89 -4.69
CA VAL A 577 11.48 40.24 -5.96
C VAL A 577 12.99 40.29 -6.10
N VAL A 578 13.61 39.12 -6.10
CA VAL A 578 15.06 38.95 -6.03
C VAL A 578 15.59 38.39 -7.35
N THR A 579 16.72 38.93 -7.79
CA THR A 579 17.48 38.43 -8.94
C THR A 579 18.93 38.24 -8.52
N PHE A 580 19.63 37.29 -9.16
CA PHE A 580 21.00 36.94 -8.82
C PHE A 580 21.95 37.26 -9.98
N PRO A 581 22.28 38.55 -10.24
CA PRO A 581 23.25 38.86 -11.29
C PRO A 581 24.64 38.40 -10.88
N GLU A 582 25.42 37.86 -11.82
CA GLU A 582 26.78 37.38 -11.52
C GLU A 582 27.68 38.50 -10.96
N SER A 583 27.46 39.74 -11.43
CA SER A 583 28.21 40.92 -10.95
C SER A 583 27.97 41.29 -9.48
N GLY A 584 26.90 40.80 -8.86
CA GLY A 584 26.57 41.09 -7.47
C GLY A 584 26.97 40.00 -6.47
N LYS A 585 27.56 38.88 -6.95
CA LYS A 585 28.01 37.80 -6.06
C LYS A 585 29.01 38.33 -5.02
N SER A 586 28.83 37.89 -3.78
CA SER A 586 29.73 38.19 -2.68
C SER A 586 31.08 37.50 -2.87
N THR A 587 32.13 38.18 -2.41
CA THR A 587 33.50 37.65 -2.33
C THR A 587 33.98 37.52 -0.89
N ASP A 588 33.09 37.76 0.07
CA ASP A 588 33.36 37.53 1.48
C ASP A 588 33.09 36.06 1.81
N TYR A 589 34.08 35.21 1.53
CA TYR A 589 33.96 33.77 1.75
C TYR A 589 34.06 33.39 3.24
N ALA A 590 34.67 34.25 4.07
CA ALA A 590 34.68 34.04 5.52
C ALA A 590 33.27 34.22 6.10
N LEU A 591 32.50 35.18 5.58
CA LEU A 591 31.08 35.31 5.93
C LEU A 591 30.28 34.07 5.51
N PHE A 592 30.55 33.49 4.33
CA PHE A 592 29.93 32.22 3.95
C PHE A 592 30.23 31.11 4.97
N ASP A 593 31.48 30.99 5.44
CA ASP A 593 31.83 30.01 6.48
C ASP A 593 30.99 30.22 7.75
N GLU A 594 30.65 31.46 8.13
CA GLU A 594 29.78 31.74 9.28
C GLU A 594 28.36 31.19 9.06
N TYR A 595 27.74 31.48 7.90
CA TYR A 595 26.42 30.95 7.55
C TYR A 595 26.42 29.42 7.49
N TYR A 596 27.37 28.85 6.75
CA TYR A 596 27.46 27.42 6.53
C TYR A 596 27.70 26.68 7.86
N ASN A 597 28.64 27.15 8.69
CA ASN A 597 28.90 26.51 9.98
C ASN A 597 27.75 26.72 10.98
N ALA A 598 27.04 27.84 10.95
CA ALA A 598 25.86 28.04 11.80
C ALA A 598 24.75 27.06 11.43
N LEU A 599 24.47 26.91 10.13
CA LEU A 599 23.49 25.97 9.60
C LEU A 599 23.88 24.51 9.89
N MET A 600 25.15 24.16 9.67
CA MET A 600 25.66 22.79 9.85
C MET A 600 25.97 22.44 11.32
N GLY A 601 26.18 23.43 12.18
CA GLY A 601 26.56 23.27 13.59
C GLY A 601 25.40 23.42 14.60
N GLY A 602 24.22 23.86 14.14
CA GLY A 602 23.01 24.05 14.93
C GLY A 602 22.37 22.75 15.44
N SER A 603 23.02 22.11 16.41
CA SER A 603 22.62 20.86 17.07
C SER A 603 21.45 21.03 18.08
N SER A 604 20.48 21.90 17.77
CA SER A 604 19.25 22.07 18.56
C SER A 604 17.98 22.24 17.73
N TYR A 605 18.01 22.01 16.41
CA TYR A 605 16.79 21.65 15.70
C TYR A 605 16.27 20.35 16.33
N SER A 606 15.07 20.38 16.90
CA SER A 606 14.35 19.18 17.28
C SER A 606 14.15 18.32 16.02
N VAL A 607 14.99 17.29 15.85
CA VAL A 607 14.77 15.98 15.19
C VAL A 607 14.00 16.06 13.85
N SER A 608 14.53 15.77 12.65
CA SER A 608 15.31 14.59 12.23
C SER A 608 15.49 14.57 10.69
N SER A 609 16.43 13.74 10.20
CA SER A 609 16.81 13.45 8.78
C SER A 609 16.77 14.59 7.79
N VAL A 610 17.93 15.16 7.54
CA VAL A 610 18.10 16.01 6.39
C VAL A 610 19.44 15.62 5.78
N SER A 611 19.41 14.97 4.62
CA SER A 611 20.63 14.83 3.82
C SER A 611 21.20 16.24 3.59
N GLN A 612 22.52 16.41 3.38
CA GLN A 612 23.09 17.75 3.15
C GLN A 612 22.31 18.58 2.09
N GLY A 613 21.67 17.91 1.13
CA GLY A 613 20.85 18.51 0.08
C GLY A 613 19.45 18.97 0.48
N GLU A 614 18.93 18.59 1.64
CA GLU A 614 17.62 19.07 2.14
C GLU A 614 17.78 20.24 3.15
N LEU A 615 18.98 20.45 3.72
CA LEU A 615 19.27 21.60 4.62
C LEU A 615 19.38 22.90 3.82
N ILE A 616 19.89 22.79 2.60
CA ILE A 616 19.96 23.88 1.62
C ILE A 616 18.76 23.71 0.69
N LYS A 617 17.91 24.72 0.63
CA LYS A 617 16.60 24.68 -0.01
C LYS A 617 16.69 25.01 -1.50
N LYS A 618 15.59 24.78 -2.24
CA LYS A 618 15.42 25.23 -3.63
C LYS A 618 14.18 26.11 -3.73
N PRO A 619 14.14 27.05 -4.69
CA PRO A 619 12.91 27.77 -5.02
C PRO A 619 11.78 26.81 -5.42
N VAL A 620 10.53 27.20 -5.13
CA VAL A 620 9.35 26.36 -5.29
C VAL A 620 8.42 26.93 -6.36
N GLU A 621 7.79 26.09 -7.18
CA GLU A 621 6.67 26.51 -8.05
C GLU A 621 5.37 26.61 -7.24
N MET A 622 4.56 27.63 -7.50
CA MET A 622 3.27 27.77 -6.84
C MET A 622 2.28 26.70 -7.32
N THR A 623 2.00 25.70 -6.49
CA THR A 623 1.05 24.60 -6.77
C THR A 623 -0.17 24.64 -5.83
N GLU A 624 -1.27 23.98 -6.20
CA GLU A 624 -2.52 23.91 -5.39
C GLU A 624 -2.47 22.88 -4.23
N THR A 625 -1.30 22.38 -3.81
CA THR A 625 -1.21 21.32 -2.80
C THR A 625 -0.66 21.85 -1.47
N PRO A 626 -1.31 21.59 -0.32
CA PRO A 626 -0.79 22.05 0.97
C PRO A 626 0.33 21.13 1.49
N ALA A 627 1.39 21.72 2.04
CA ALA A 627 2.34 21.04 2.91
C ALA A 627 1.84 21.16 4.36
N ARG A 628 1.90 20.08 5.16
CA ARG A 628 1.65 20.17 6.61
C ARG A 628 2.55 19.22 7.39
N THR A 629 3.01 19.73 8.53
CA THR A 629 3.63 18.95 9.63
C THR A 629 2.60 18.09 10.38
N VAL A 630 1.31 18.36 10.18
CA VAL A 630 0.21 17.49 10.60
C VAL A 630 0.17 16.28 9.67
N ILE A 631 0.15 15.08 10.24
CA ILE A 631 0.00 13.86 9.45
C ILE A 631 -1.47 13.78 9.01
N THR A 632 -1.68 13.70 7.71
CA THR A 632 -3.00 13.53 7.09
C THR A 632 -3.06 12.20 6.39
N ALA A 633 -4.25 11.61 6.27
CA ALA A 633 -4.44 10.44 5.43
C ALA A 633 -4.09 10.77 3.98
N ALA A 634 -3.47 9.82 3.27
CA ALA A 634 -3.37 9.90 1.82
C ALA A 634 -4.79 10.00 1.22
N SER A 635 -4.95 10.75 0.12
CA SER A 635 -6.23 11.20 -0.48
C SER A 635 -7.18 10.11 -1.01
N SER A 636 -7.01 8.87 -0.60
CA SER A 636 -7.97 7.79 -0.73
C SER A 636 -7.58 6.69 0.25
N LYS A 637 -8.54 6.13 1.00
CA LYS A 637 -8.46 4.72 1.39
C LYS A 637 -8.51 3.93 0.08
N LYS A 638 -7.37 3.82 -0.61
CA LYS A 638 -7.24 2.86 -1.70
C LYS A 638 -7.64 1.53 -1.05
N GLN A 639 -8.77 0.94 -1.46
CA GLN A 639 -8.89 -0.52 -1.44
C GLN A 639 -7.53 -1.00 -1.87
N ALA A 640 -6.73 -1.62 -0.98
CA ALA A 640 -5.33 -1.96 -1.19
C ALA A 640 -4.94 -1.97 -2.68
N GLU A 641 -4.65 -0.78 -3.21
CA GLU A 641 -4.05 -0.67 -4.52
C GLU A 641 -2.61 -0.63 -4.10
N PRO A 642 -1.82 -1.67 -4.44
CA PRO A 642 -0.40 -1.65 -4.19
C PRO A 642 0.15 -0.56 -5.11
N ASN A 643 0.12 0.69 -4.63
CA ASN A 643 1.04 1.71 -5.10
C ASN A 643 2.40 1.05 -4.99
N GLY A 644 3.12 0.96 -6.11
CA GLY A 644 4.46 0.40 -6.23
C GLY A 644 5.48 1.02 -5.28
N LYS A 645 5.29 0.76 -3.98
CA LYS A 645 6.18 0.89 -2.85
C LYS A 645 6.17 -0.51 -2.28
N ILE A 646 7.17 -1.29 -2.68
CA ILE A 646 7.55 -2.51 -1.98
C ILE A 646 7.52 -2.17 -0.49
N THR A 647 6.73 -2.92 0.29
CA THR A 647 6.72 -2.82 1.75
C THR A 647 8.18 -2.94 2.19
N LYS A 648 8.75 -1.85 2.69
CA LYS A 648 10.19 -1.75 2.94
C LYS A 648 10.60 -2.79 3.99
N PHE A 649 11.22 -3.87 3.58
CA PHE A 649 12.06 -4.66 4.48
C PHE A 649 13.44 -4.01 4.48
N VAL A 650 13.72 -3.24 5.53
CA VAL A 650 15.04 -2.63 5.71
C VAL A 650 16.01 -3.75 6.06
N ARG A 651 16.72 -4.26 5.05
CA ARG A 651 17.84 -5.16 5.24
C ARG A 651 19.06 -4.37 5.70
N VAL A 652 19.23 -4.25 7.02
CA VAL A 652 20.44 -3.71 7.64
C VAL A 652 21.51 -4.80 7.67
N LYS A 653 22.64 -4.60 6.99
CA LYS A 653 23.91 -5.24 7.36
C LYS A 653 24.61 -4.43 8.46
#